data_AF-A0A923B8X7-F1
#
_entry.id   AF-A0A923B8X7-F1
#
_cell.length_a   1.000
_cell.length_b   1.000
_cell.length_c   1.000
_cell.angle_alpha   90.00
_cell.angle_beta   90.00
_cell.angle_gamma   90.00
#
_symmetry.space_group_name_H-M   'P 1'
#
loop_
_entity.id
_entity.type
_entity.pdbx_description
1 polymer ?
#
loop_
_entity_poly.entity_id
_entity_poly.type
_entity_poly.pdbx_seq_one_letter_code
_entity_poly.pdbx_strand_id
1 'polypeptide(L)'
;MPANDDRPLRGSADLRLAIPRGGWNAQEEHAAALQEARRAASNASNAVVARFASFAVEQIDTGRPFLAHNGMISCEELTRQCDINMREVAPGTEARTFIENVLQVFVTFPCHLSQGVRLKDPVSAAYAALSLQLTIGRYGQGVSLQWFKASFGVTVSAAKQNAKFKQVIQAALADGRAILANSPHVRTCPTPDDRERQIASFCATVSMFDVPGAKIPGSSHRHGAIDWGELAELAGVASSVADLPQCRRTVTEIAKRRGIAVPGHNYGADLLANLLIELTSRERRRATLNGASDPDQHVAAHRSAFYKILAQSGCTTEDPAAEVFSDERFPALRSAVRASYDNDSSRRNVSARLDRIKAIYDEISARVDPSASFAGQLAALMKSKGLSCQSLAQIAGCSWGTIRNWVAGGKVGINSVPVVARIEEHFGLPQGKLCALARRGWLPASSGTVTSYWYEVSFSRQRLLPREVRYLSEPEIRAAVAKIEHLARDGTDFARISNAGRSDAYRLPGAELPDSWHEELRAYFHYKTARFVAPLKRPKSGIWREETTTEIKRREIDKIVRFLVAPCSDGPNSGLGLDASKATMVWLVVPGLFVRYFAFEAAHLSEVELTGGKRGELFSSRLRGVAHHIKSLTHPETGYLTQHPELAEKLEPLAQTASAERFSGLLAFSGRSGGPLLSQEDVDLAKRDWRAFIAISREAAEQITQFIEEDTPTVRDAMLGAASLIESEEPVANYLSLLFEAESRVRDERSGRFLATDIRNIVMSHLSIVTGFRPKNLVNLKFKGDKPEIFKQNGLWKICVCYRKFKNWKNCGLFGVVGHRLDYDLTITEPFLTKLLDEWFFIHRPLLDDGTCENAFLTKRGKAMTSLTWYEAFRKFGARHIAWNPLTRTGFPGVVLLNPYVHRVLKASDIVNNSTSNDRVQEAAFALQTSEDMIRQHYGLLRSETALRSSYDTYSRAIKIARGKST
;
A
#
# COMPACT_ATOMS: atom_id res chain seq x y z
N MET A 1 45.90 -4.09 -34.52
CA MET A 1 45.12 -2.97 -35.10
C MET A 1 45.45 -2.88 -36.58
N PRO A 2 44.50 -2.58 -37.49
CA PRO A 2 43.42 -1.61 -37.31
C PRO A 2 41.97 -2.15 -37.43
N ALA A 3 41.10 -1.35 -36.80
CA ALA A 3 39.65 -1.35 -36.61
C ALA A 3 38.72 -2.15 -37.56
N ASN A 4 37.96 -3.07 -36.98
CA ASN A 4 36.60 -3.39 -37.41
C ASN A 4 35.66 -2.28 -36.92
N ASP A 5 35.08 -1.52 -37.84
CA ASP A 5 34.08 -0.48 -37.55
C ASP A 5 32.67 -1.14 -37.55
N ASP A 6 32.36 -1.87 -36.48
CA ASP A 6 30.98 -2.25 -36.13
C ASP A 6 30.27 -1.00 -35.59
N ARG A 7 29.70 -0.20 -36.49
CA ARG A 7 28.66 0.77 -36.13
C ARG A 7 27.30 0.21 -36.54
N PRO A 8 26.28 0.26 -35.67
CA PRO A 8 24.91 0.03 -36.09
C PRO A 8 24.54 1.06 -37.16
N LEU A 9 23.77 0.62 -38.16
CA LEU A 9 23.09 1.49 -39.12
C LEU A 9 22.49 2.69 -38.38
N ARG A 10 22.95 3.90 -38.72
CA ARG A 10 22.34 5.14 -38.24
C ARG A 10 20.84 5.11 -38.54
N GLY A 11 20.08 5.62 -37.58
CA GLY A 11 18.64 5.44 -37.44
C GLY A 11 17.80 5.86 -38.64
N SER A 12 16.57 5.34 -38.60
CA SER A 12 15.36 5.93 -39.18
C SER A 12 15.53 7.40 -39.52
N ALA A 13 15.23 7.75 -40.78
CA ALA A 13 15.26 9.11 -41.30
C ALA A 13 14.78 10.15 -40.27
N ASP A 14 15.72 10.96 -39.81
CA ASP A 14 15.47 12.13 -38.97
C ASP A 14 14.86 13.20 -39.89
N LEU A 15 13.56 13.09 -40.22
CA LEU A 15 12.79 14.19 -40.80
C LEU A 15 12.59 15.24 -39.70
N ARG A 16 13.65 15.99 -39.41
CA ARG A 16 13.55 17.23 -38.65
C ARG A 16 12.66 18.18 -39.45
N LEU A 17 11.85 18.96 -38.75
CA LEU A 17 11.08 20.07 -39.32
C LEU A 17 12.01 20.93 -40.19
N ALA A 18 11.96 20.72 -41.50
CA ALA A 18 12.66 21.55 -42.45
C ALA A 18 12.01 22.94 -42.41
N ILE A 19 12.84 23.96 -42.28
CA ILE A 19 12.42 25.35 -42.45
C ILE A 19 11.93 25.49 -43.90
N PRO A 20 10.81 26.20 -44.17
CA PRO A 20 10.37 26.49 -45.55
C PRO A 20 11.54 26.97 -46.41
N ARG A 21 11.52 26.65 -47.71
CA ARG A 21 12.49 27.26 -48.63
C ARG A 21 12.50 28.78 -48.43
N GLY A 22 13.69 29.34 -48.22
CA GLY A 22 13.83 30.76 -47.87
C GLY A 22 13.07 31.66 -48.83
N GLY A 23 12.10 32.44 -48.31
CA GLY A 23 11.30 33.39 -49.08
C GLY A 23 9.91 32.91 -49.51
N TRP A 24 9.51 31.67 -49.20
CA TRP A 24 8.19 31.13 -49.54
C TRP A 24 7.33 30.94 -48.28
N ASN A 25 6.02 31.22 -48.39
CA ASN A 25 5.07 30.88 -47.34
C ASN A 25 4.51 29.45 -47.53
N ALA A 26 3.92 28.88 -46.48
CA ALA A 26 3.47 27.48 -46.49
C ALA A 26 2.42 27.18 -47.58
N GLN A 27 1.57 28.17 -47.94
CA GLN A 27 0.59 28.00 -49.01
C GLN A 27 1.24 27.97 -50.38
N GLU A 28 2.27 28.80 -50.61
CA GLU A 28 3.07 28.80 -51.84
C GLU A 28 3.85 27.50 -52.00
N GLU A 29 4.46 27.00 -50.91
CA GLU A 29 5.23 25.75 -50.91
C GLU A 29 4.33 24.52 -51.19
N HIS A 30 3.11 24.50 -50.63
CA HIS A 30 2.11 23.47 -50.93
C HIS A 30 1.57 23.57 -52.35
N ALA A 31 1.27 24.78 -52.84
CA ALA A 31 0.79 24.97 -54.20
C ALA A 31 1.83 24.50 -55.23
N ALA A 32 3.11 24.79 -55.01
CA ALA A 32 4.19 24.30 -55.86
C ALA A 32 4.39 22.77 -55.77
N ALA A 33 4.36 22.19 -54.57
CA ALA A 33 4.46 20.74 -54.41
C ALA A 33 3.29 20.00 -55.08
N LEU A 34 2.07 20.55 -55.00
CA LEU A 34 0.89 20.00 -55.67
C LEU A 34 0.99 20.15 -57.19
N GLN A 35 1.49 21.28 -57.69
CA GLN A 35 1.72 21.49 -59.12
C GLN A 35 2.80 20.54 -59.67
N GLU A 36 3.86 20.31 -58.90
CA GLU A 36 4.93 19.36 -59.22
C GLU A 36 4.41 17.92 -59.21
N ALA A 37 3.58 17.53 -58.24
CA ALA A 37 2.91 16.23 -58.21
C ALA A 37 1.97 16.05 -59.41
N ARG A 38 1.16 17.05 -59.76
CA ARG A 38 0.28 16.99 -60.95
C ARG A 38 1.07 16.88 -62.26
N ARG A 39 2.20 17.60 -62.37
CA ARG A 39 3.10 17.49 -63.53
C ARG A 39 3.74 16.11 -63.61
N ALA A 40 4.21 15.57 -62.48
CA ALA A 40 4.84 14.25 -62.41
C ALA A 40 3.83 13.11 -62.68
N ALA A 41 2.59 13.23 -62.22
CA ALA A 41 1.52 12.29 -62.53
C ALA A 41 1.22 12.21 -64.04
N SER A 42 1.37 13.32 -64.76
CA SER A 42 1.04 13.40 -66.19
C SER A 42 2.23 13.08 -67.11
N ASN A 43 3.48 13.40 -66.69
CA ASN A 43 4.63 13.45 -67.59
C ASN A 43 5.91 12.78 -67.06
N ALA A 44 5.89 12.07 -65.92
CA ALA A 44 7.10 11.43 -65.40
C ALA A 44 7.53 10.23 -66.27
N SER A 45 8.80 10.22 -66.68
CA SER A 45 9.44 9.10 -67.38
C SER A 45 9.69 7.89 -66.46
N ASN A 46 9.74 8.11 -65.14
CA ASN A 46 9.88 7.06 -64.13
C ASN A 46 8.49 6.61 -63.64
N ALA A 47 8.16 5.35 -63.91
CA ALA A 47 6.85 4.76 -63.59
C ALA A 47 6.52 4.78 -62.07
N VAL A 48 7.53 4.70 -61.20
CA VAL A 48 7.33 4.75 -59.74
C VAL A 48 6.94 6.15 -59.28
N VAL A 49 7.60 7.17 -59.86
CA VAL A 49 7.29 8.58 -59.60
C VAL A 49 5.89 8.93 -60.11
N ALA A 50 5.52 8.48 -61.30
CA ALA A 50 4.20 8.70 -61.88
C ALA A 50 3.08 8.10 -61.01
N ARG A 51 3.25 6.86 -60.52
CA ARG A 51 2.28 6.18 -59.64
C ARG A 51 2.12 6.89 -58.30
N PHE A 52 3.24 7.20 -57.65
CA PHE A 52 3.21 7.89 -56.37
C PHE A 52 2.57 9.29 -56.50
N ALA A 53 2.93 10.04 -57.53
CA ALA A 53 2.40 11.37 -57.78
C ALA A 53 0.89 11.35 -58.04
N SER A 54 0.41 10.36 -58.81
CA SER A 54 -1.03 10.19 -59.10
C SER A 54 -1.81 9.89 -57.81
N PHE A 55 -1.30 8.99 -56.98
CA PHE A 55 -1.91 8.68 -55.68
C PHE A 55 -1.92 9.89 -54.74
N ALA A 56 -0.82 10.65 -54.68
CA ALA A 56 -0.73 11.84 -53.84
C ALA A 56 -1.76 12.91 -54.27
N VAL A 57 -1.91 13.14 -55.57
CA VAL A 57 -2.92 14.06 -56.12
C VAL A 57 -4.34 13.57 -55.80
N GLU A 58 -4.62 12.27 -55.94
CA GLU A 58 -5.94 11.69 -55.62
C GLU A 58 -6.32 11.86 -54.15
N GLN A 59 -5.41 11.58 -53.20
CA GLN A 59 -5.69 11.76 -51.77
C GLN A 59 -5.99 13.22 -51.43
N ILE A 60 -5.29 14.16 -52.08
CA ILE A 60 -5.47 15.60 -51.88
C ILE A 60 -6.81 16.08 -52.46
N ASP A 61 -7.12 15.71 -53.71
CA ASP A 61 -8.36 16.11 -54.37
C ASP A 61 -9.59 15.48 -53.69
N THR A 62 -9.45 14.31 -53.06
CA THR A 62 -10.52 13.64 -52.29
C THR A 62 -10.56 14.02 -50.81
N GLY A 63 -9.65 14.90 -50.35
CA GLY A 63 -9.59 15.37 -48.96
C GLY A 63 -9.28 14.27 -47.93
N ARG A 64 -8.65 13.17 -48.36
CA ARG A 64 -8.32 12.03 -47.50
C ARG A 64 -6.93 12.18 -46.91
N PRO A 65 -6.74 11.92 -45.60
CA PRO A 65 -5.41 11.98 -44.99
C PRO A 65 -4.57 10.81 -45.46
N PHE A 66 -3.27 11.05 -45.68
CA PHE A 66 -2.31 9.95 -45.84
C PHE A 66 -2.31 9.10 -44.57
N LEU A 67 -2.56 7.79 -44.71
CA LEU A 67 -2.51 6.87 -43.58
C LEU A 67 -1.06 6.68 -43.14
N ALA A 68 -0.74 7.19 -41.95
CA ALA A 68 0.58 7.09 -41.34
C ALA A 68 0.54 6.24 -40.06
N HIS A 69 1.54 5.38 -39.87
CA HIS A 69 1.79 4.74 -38.57
C HIS A 69 2.85 5.56 -37.84
N ASN A 70 2.51 6.09 -36.65
CA ASN A 70 3.37 7.00 -35.87
C ASN A 70 3.80 8.29 -36.61
N GLY A 71 2.97 8.80 -37.53
CA GLY A 71 3.27 10.04 -38.27
C GLY A 71 4.26 9.86 -39.43
N MET A 72 4.67 8.63 -39.76
CA MET A 72 5.40 8.30 -40.96
C MET A 72 4.55 7.41 -41.87
N ILE A 73 4.58 7.66 -43.19
CA ILE A 73 4.06 6.68 -44.14
C ILE A 73 5.06 5.53 -44.18
N SER A 74 4.63 4.34 -43.77
CA SER A 74 5.50 3.18 -43.74
C SER A 74 5.77 2.67 -45.16
N CYS A 75 6.91 2.00 -45.32
CA CYS A 75 7.28 1.30 -46.55
C CYS A 75 6.20 0.27 -46.97
N GLU A 76 5.55 -0.36 -45.98
CA GLU A 76 4.43 -1.29 -46.22
C GLU A 76 3.19 -0.58 -46.76
N GLU A 77 2.88 0.65 -46.32
CA GLU A 77 1.71 1.38 -46.83
C GLU A 77 1.94 1.92 -48.25
N LEU A 78 3.17 2.39 -48.56
CA LEU A 78 3.55 2.75 -49.93
C LEU A 78 3.50 1.54 -50.87
N THR A 79 3.90 0.36 -50.38
CA THR A 79 3.79 -0.89 -51.15
C THR A 79 2.33 -1.29 -51.33
N ARG A 80 1.47 -1.09 -50.32
CA ARG A 80 0.08 -1.56 -50.32
C ARG A 80 -0.89 -0.65 -51.07
N GLN A 81 -0.70 0.66 -51.02
CA GLN A 81 -1.65 1.64 -51.60
C GLN A 81 -1.19 2.19 -52.95
N CYS A 82 0.12 2.31 -53.17
CA CYS A 82 0.67 2.83 -54.42
C CYS A 82 1.22 1.72 -55.34
N ASP A 83 1.22 0.46 -54.87
CA ASP A 83 1.85 -0.70 -55.53
C ASP A 83 3.33 -0.43 -55.91
N ILE A 84 4.08 0.16 -54.97
CA ILE A 84 5.48 0.53 -55.16
C ILE A 84 6.38 -0.48 -54.45
N ASN A 85 7.24 -1.18 -55.20
CA ASN A 85 8.24 -2.06 -54.61
C ASN A 85 9.36 -1.24 -53.97
N MET A 86 9.60 -1.45 -52.68
CA MET A 86 10.60 -0.70 -51.91
C MET A 86 12.05 -0.88 -52.38
N ARG A 87 12.35 -1.92 -53.18
CA ARG A 87 13.66 -2.07 -53.83
C ARG A 87 13.89 -1.04 -54.94
N GLU A 88 12.83 -0.49 -55.52
CA GLU A 88 12.87 0.53 -56.59
C GLU A 88 13.02 1.96 -56.04
N VAL A 89 12.89 2.13 -54.71
CA VAL A 89 12.98 3.41 -54.00
C VAL A 89 14.21 3.42 -53.08
N ALA A 90 15.34 2.92 -53.59
CA ALA A 90 16.58 2.83 -52.82
C ALA A 90 17.12 4.23 -52.44
N PRO A 91 17.86 4.36 -51.31
CA PRO A 91 18.47 5.63 -50.91
C PRO A 91 19.36 6.21 -52.02
N GLY A 92 19.20 7.51 -52.32
CA GLY A 92 19.98 8.22 -53.34
C GLY A 92 19.43 8.16 -54.76
N THR A 93 18.29 7.51 -54.99
CA THR A 93 17.59 7.51 -56.30
C THR A 93 16.69 8.73 -56.45
N GLU A 94 16.50 9.18 -57.70
CA GLU A 94 15.60 10.30 -58.03
C GLU A 94 14.17 10.07 -57.52
N ALA A 95 13.68 8.82 -57.58
CA ALA A 95 12.38 8.43 -57.07
C ALA A 95 12.28 8.59 -55.54
N ARG A 96 13.34 8.24 -54.78
CA ARG A 96 13.37 8.42 -53.32
C ARG A 96 13.35 9.89 -52.94
N THR A 97 14.16 10.70 -53.59
CA THR A 97 14.22 12.15 -53.34
C THR A 97 12.90 12.83 -53.66
N PHE A 98 12.25 12.46 -54.77
CA PHE A 98 10.92 12.97 -55.12
C PHE A 98 9.86 12.60 -54.06
N ILE A 99 9.78 11.32 -53.67
CA ILE A 99 8.82 10.84 -52.67
C ILE A 99 9.02 11.54 -51.33
N GLU A 100 10.27 11.67 -50.86
CA GLU A 100 10.56 12.35 -49.59
C GLU A 100 10.21 13.83 -49.62
N ASN A 101 10.50 14.54 -50.71
CA ASN A 101 10.17 15.97 -50.85
C ASN A 101 8.66 16.22 -50.89
N VAL A 102 7.92 15.41 -51.65
CA VAL A 102 6.46 15.51 -51.78
C VAL A 102 5.79 15.14 -50.45
N LEU A 103 6.20 14.06 -49.79
CA LEU A 103 5.65 13.66 -48.48
C LEU A 103 5.95 14.65 -47.38
N GLN A 104 7.16 15.22 -47.35
CA GLN A 104 7.55 16.18 -46.33
C GLN A 104 6.63 17.41 -46.33
N VAL A 105 6.27 17.93 -47.52
CA VAL A 105 5.37 19.08 -47.66
C VAL A 105 3.94 18.71 -47.23
N PHE A 106 3.43 17.55 -47.63
CA PHE A 106 2.04 17.16 -47.31
C PHE A 106 1.82 16.68 -45.87
N VAL A 107 2.87 16.20 -45.19
CA VAL A 107 2.83 15.88 -43.75
C VAL A 107 2.95 17.14 -42.89
N THR A 108 3.68 18.17 -43.34
CA THR A 108 3.84 19.43 -42.61
C THR A 108 2.72 20.45 -42.88
N PHE A 109 2.05 20.40 -44.03
CA PHE A 109 1.01 21.39 -44.38
C PHE A 109 -0.20 21.46 -43.41
N PRO A 110 -0.74 20.34 -42.89
CA PRO A 110 -1.78 20.39 -41.85
C PRO A 110 -1.30 21.06 -40.55
N CYS A 111 -0.01 20.95 -40.22
CA CYS A 111 0.60 21.60 -39.06
C CYS A 111 0.74 23.12 -39.27
N HIS A 112 0.96 23.59 -40.49
CA HIS A 112 1.11 25.02 -40.81
C HIS A 112 -0.21 25.77 -41.03
N LEU A 113 -1.31 25.10 -41.42
CA LEU A 113 -2.66 25.69 -41.44
C LEU A 113 -3.09 26.19 -40.04
N SER A 114 -2.54 25.62 -38.97
CA SER A 114 -2.80 26.07 -37.59
C SER A 114 -2.21 27.45 -37.25
N GLN A 115 -1.29 27.97 -38.07
CA GLN A 115 -0.62 29.26 -37.84
C GLN A 115 -1.20 30.43 -38.64
N GLY A 116 -2.15 30.19 -39.55
CA GLY A 116 -2.63 31.23 -40.48
C GLY A 116 -4.12 31.31 -40.76
N VAL A 117 -4.94 30.32 -40.35
CA VAL A 117 -6.37 30.31 -40.74
C VAL A 117 -7.25 30.66 -39.54
N ARG A 118 -7.83 31.87 -39.54
CA ARG A 118 -9.16 32.06 -38.92
C ARG A 118 -10.13 31.21 -39.72
N LEU A 119 -10.23 29.91 -39.39
CA LEU A 119 -11.26 29.06 -39.95
C LEU A 119 -12.59 29.66 -39.50
N LYS A 120 -13.40 30.12 -40.46
CA LYS A 120 -14.74 30.65 -40.20
C LYS A 120 -15.67 29.60 -39.57
N ASP A 121 -15.24 28.34 -39.53
CA ASP A 121 -15.93 27.23 -38.90
C ASP A 121 -15.19 26.74 -37.63
N PRO A 122 -15.78 26.92 -36.43
CA PRO A 122 -15.26 26.39 -35.16
C PRO A 122 -15.13 24.87 -35.11
N VAL A 123 -15.86 24.13 -35.95
CA VAL A 123 -15.92 22.65 -35.93
C VAL A 123 -14.63 22.05 -36.49
N SER A 124 -14.09 22.60 -37.58
CA SER A 124 -12.83 22.14 -38.17
C SER A 124 -11.62 22.42 -37.27
N ALA A 125 -11.64 23.52 -36.52
CA ALA A 125 -10.60 23.86 -35.55
C ALA A 125 -10.60 22.89 -34.35
N ALA A 126 -11.78 22.46 -33.89
CA ALA A 126 -11.92 21.48 -32.82
C ALA A 126 -11.42 20.08 -33.24
N TYR A 127 -11.68 19.67 -34.49
CA TYR A 127 -11.16 18.41 -35.03
C TYR A 127 -9.63 18.39 -35.17
N ALA A 128 -9.04 19.50 -35.65
CA ALA A 128 -7.58 19.63 -35.72
C ALA A 128 -6.92 19.55 -34.33
N ALA A 129 -7.53 20.19 -33.32
CA ALA A 129 -7.05 20.14 -31.93
C ALA A 129 -7.18 18.74 -31.30
N LEU A 130 -8.28 18.03 -31.57
CA LEU A 130 -8.48 16.64 -31.11
C LEU A 130 -7.48 15.67 -31.76
N SER A 131 -7.21 15.84 -33.05
CA SER A 131 -6.25 15.00 -33.78
C SER A 131 -4.81 15.28 -33.31
N LEU A 132 -4.47 16.52 -32.97
CA LEU A 132 -3.16 16.87 -32.39
C LEU A 132 -2.99 16.32 -30.96
N GLN A 133 -4.05 16.36 -30.15
CA GLN A 133 -4.03 15.89 -28.76
C GLN A 133 -3.88 14.36 -28.67
N LEU A 134 -4.48 13.62 -29.60
CA LEU A 134 -4.35 12.16 -29.69
C LEU A 134 -2.96 11.72 -30.18
N THR A 135 -2.31 12.53 -31.03
CA THR A 135 -0.98 12.24 -31.58
C THR A 135 0.16 12.64 -30.64
N ILE A 136 0.05 13.75 -29.89
CA ILE A 136 1.10 14.24 -28.97
C ILE A 136 1.14 13.44 -27.65
N GLY A 137 0.02 12.84 -27.22
CA GLY A 137 -0.08 12.10 -25.96
C GLY A 137 0.77 10.81 -25.85
N ARG A 138 1.57 10.47 -26.87
CA ARG A 138 2.42 9.27 -26.89
C ARG A 138 3.93 9.51 -26.90
N TYR A 139 4.40 10.76 -26.77
CA TYR A 139 5.83 11.05 -26.55
C TYR A 139 6.11 11.40 -25.08
N GLY A 140 7.11 10.73 -24.50
CA GLY A 140 7.57 10.99 -23.14
C GLY A 140 8.18 12.39 -22.96
N GLN A 141 7.94 12.95 -21.78
CA GLN A 141 8.64 14.06 -21.11
C GLN A 141 9.39 15.07 -22.01
N GLY A 142 8.82 16.26 -22.22
CA GLY A 142 9.61 17.37 -22.79
C GLY A 142 8.89 18.64 -23.23
N VAL A 143 7.56 18.67 -23.34
CA VAL A 143 6.84 19.89 -23.73
C VAL A 143 5.98 20.37 -22.55
N SER A 144 6.39 21.45 -21.88
CA SER A 144 5.59 22.00 -20.79
C SER A 144 4.35 22.70 -21.34
N LEU A 145 3.23 22.60 -20.64
CA LEU A 145 2.01 23.40 -20.89
C LEU A 145 2.30 24.92 -20.91
N GLN A 146 3.42 25.33 -20.32
CA GLN A 146 3.92 26.70 -20.31
C GLN A 146 4.45 27.13 -21.69
N TRP A 147 4.99 26.21 -22.49
CA TRP A 147 5.38 26.45 -23.89
C TRP A 147 4.15 26.68 -24.77
N PHE A 148 3.08 25.88 -24.62
CA PHE A 148 1.81 26.09 -25.34
C PHE A 148 1.15 27.44 -25.02
N LYS A 149 1.19 27.87 -23.76
CA LYS A 149 0.71 29.19 -23.33
C LYS A 149 1.54 30.33 -23.92
N ALA A 150 2.87 30.17 -23.98
CA ALA A 150 3.78 31.17 -24.53
C ALA A 150 3.71 31.28 -26.06
N SER A 151 3.48 30.17 -26.76
CA SER A 151 3.47 30.10 -28.23
C SER A 151 2.12 30.39 -28.88
N PHE A 152 1.00 30.14 -28.18
CA PHE A 152 -0.35 30.26 -28.78
C PHE A 152 -1.30 31.21 -28.01
N GLY A 153 -0.87 31.82 -26.90
CA GLY A 153 -1.61 32.87 -26.20
C GLY A 153 -2.93 32.44 -25.54
N VAL A 154 -3.30 31.16 -25.55
CA VAL A 154 -4.58 30.68 -25.01
C VAL A 154 -4.51 30.56 -23.49
N THR A 155 -5.34 31.33 -22.78
CA THR A 155 -5.49 31.23 -21.33
C THR A 155 -6.45 30.10 -20.99
N VAL A 156 -5.92 28.96 -20.52
CA VAL A 156 -6.75 27.85 -20.04
C VAL A 156 -7.01 28.05 -18.55
N SER A 157 -8.11 28.72 -18.22
CA SER A 157 -8.75 28.61 -16.92
C SER A 157 -10.17 28.10 -17.07
N ALA A 158 -10.49 27.03 -16.34
CA ALA A 158 -11.83 26.52 -16.05
C ALA A 158 -12.64 25.93 -17.23
N ALA A 159 -12.58 24.60 -17.36
CA ALA A 159 -13.68 23.81 -17.90
C ALA A 159 -14.88 23.86 -16.94
N LYS A 160 -15.69 24.92 -17.02
CA LYS A 160 -17.08 24.92 -16.57
C LYS A 160 -17.93 25.68 -17.59
N GLN A 161 -18.86 24.93 -18.20
CA GLN A 161 -20.06 25.41 -18.90
C GLN A 161 -19.85 26.41 -20.04
N ASN A 162 -19.74 25.91 -21.28
CA ASN A 162 -19.95 26.74 -22.47
C ASN A 162 -21.25 26.34 -23.18
N ALA A 163 -22.29 27.16 -23.05
CA ALA A 163 -23.60 26.98 -23.69
C ALA A 163 -23.51 26.92 -25.23
N LYS A 164 -22.47 27.53 -25.83
CA LYS A 164 -22.22 27.45 -27.28
C LYS A 164 -21.87 26.03 -27.74
N PHE A 165 -21.26 25.21 -26.89
CA PHE A 165 -20.92 23.82 -27.23
C PHE A 165 -22.20 22.97 -27.42
N LYS A 166 -23.23 23.19 -26.58
CA LYS A 166 -24.52 22.51 -26.72
C LYS A 166 -25.32 22.98 -27.94
N GLN A 167 -25.29 24.29 -28.23
CA GLN A 167 -25.99 24.86 -29.40
C GLN A 167 -25.40 24.37 -30.73
N VAL A 168 -24.08 24.20 -30.82
CA VAL A 168 -23.41 23.72 -32.04
C VAL A 168 -23.77 22.26 -32.34
N ILE A 169 -23.89 21.40 -31.32
CA ILE A 169 -24.31 20.00 -31.51
C ILE A 169 -25.79 19.90 -31.87
N GLN A 170 -26.66 20.76 -31.31
CA GLN A 170 -28.08 20.78 -31.66
C GLN A 170 -28.34 21.31 -33.07
N ALA A 171 -27.61 22.32 -33.53
CA ALA A 171 -27.67 22.78 -34.92
C ALA A 171 -27.13 21.72 -35.89
N ALA A 172 -26.03 21.04 -35.55
CA ALA A 172 -25.51 19.96 -36.40
C ALA A 172 -26.51 18.79 -36.57
N LEU A 173 -27.28 18.45 -35.53
CA LEU A 173 -28.33 17.42 -35.57
C LEU A 173 -29.59 17.86 -36.34
N ALA A 174 -29.95 19.15 -36.28
CA ALA A 174 -31.12 19.71 -36.96
C ALA A 174 -30.90 19.85 -38.48
N ASP A 175 -29.67 20.10 -38.91
CA ASP A 175 -29.32 20.38 -40.31
C ASP A 175 -28.86 19.12 -41.07
N GLY A 176 -28.93 17.94 -40.44
CA GLY A 176 -28.49 16.65 -41.01
C GLY A 176 -26.97 16.48 -41.15
N ARG A 177 -26.18 17.48 -40.72
CA ARG A 177 -24.69 17.44 -40.75
C ARG A 177 -24.09 16.57 -39.65
N ALA A 178 -24.87 16.27 -38.61
CA ALA A 178 -24.68 15.18 -37.70
C ALA A 178 -25.94 14.33 -37.70
N ILE A 179 -25.78 13.01 -37.76
CA ILE A 179 -26.87 12.05 -37.63
C ILE A 179 -26.61 11.31 -36.32
N LEU A 180 -27.59 11.28 -35.40
CA LEU A 180 -27.52 10.31 -34.32
C LEU A 180 -27.66 8.94 -34.95
N ALA A 181 -26.58 8.17 -34.93
CA ALA A 181 -26.54 6.84 -35.52
C ALA A 181 -27.70 6.00 -34.96
N ASN A 182 -28.65 5.65 -35.82
CA ASN A 182 -29.78 4.78 -35.48
C ASN A 182 -29.37 3.31 -35.28
N SER A 183 -28.09 3.01 -35.31
CA SER A 183 -27.51 1.80 -34.75
C SER A 183 -26.04 2.07 -34.43
N PRO A 184 -25.58 1.86 -33.20
CA PRO A 184 -24.17 2.01 -32.87
C PRO A 184 -23.38 0.92 -33.59
N HIS A 185 -22.30 1.28 -34.29
CA HIS A 185 -21.18 0.36 -34.47
C HIS A 185 -20.57 0.13 -33.08
N VAL A 186 -21.09 -0.89 -32.42
CA VAL A 186 -20.66 -1.39 -31.13
C VAL A 186 -19.25 -1.98 -31.28
N ARG A 187 -18.22 -1.16 -31.02
CA ARG A 187 -17.17 -1.57 -30.07
C ARG A 187 -17.49 -0.91 -28.73
N THR A 188 -18.61 -1.28 -28.11
CA THR A 188 -18.84 -0.89 -26.72
C THR A 188 -17.83 -1.64 -25.87
N CYS A 189 -17.13 -0.91 -25.00
CA CYS A 189 -16.85 -1.46 -23.68
C CYS A 189 -18.21 -1.91 -23.12
N PRO A 190 -18.48 -3.20 -22.91
CA PRO A 190 -19.79 -3.64 -22.47
C PRO A 190 -20.10 -2.91 -21.16
N THR A 191 -21.32 -2.39 -21.03
CA THR A 191 -21.80 -1.96 -19.71
C THR A 191 -21.67 -3.16 -18.75
N PRO A 192 -21.54 -2.95 -17.42
CA PRO A 192 -21.51 -4.06 -16.47
C PRO A 192 -22.63 -5.09 -16.72
N ASP A 193 -23.83 -4.60 -17.09
CA ASP A 193 -25.01 -5.42 -17.39
C ASP A 193 -24.90 -6.19 -18.71
N ASP A 194 -24.27 -5.63 -19.75
CA ASP A 194 -24.01 -6.34 -21.02
C ASP A 194 -22.91 -7.39 -20.87
N ARG A 195 -21.92 -7.12 -20.01
CA ARG A 195 -20.87 -8.09 -19.68
C ARG A 195 -21.45 -9.25 -18.88
N GLU A 196 -22.33 -8.99 -17.92
CA GLU A 196 -23.02 -10.03 -17.17
C GLU A 196 -23.95 -10.86 -18.06
N ARG A 197 -24.67 -10.24 -19.01
CA ARG A 197 -25.48 -10.96 -20.01
C ARG A 197 -24.63 -11.82 -20.94
N GLN A 198 -23.47 -11.35 -21.38
CA GLN A 198 -22.54 -12.14 -22.20
C GLN A 198 -21.92 -13.32 -21.40
N ILE A 199 -21.56 -13.10 -20.13
CA ILE A 199 -21.10 -14.19 -19.23
C ILE A 199 -22.23 -15.21 -19.02
N ALA A 200 -23.46 -14.76 -18.81
CA ALA A 200 -24.62 -15.64 -18.64
C ALA A 200 -24.90 -16.46 -19.92
N SER A 201 -24.86 -15.83 -21.09
CA SER A 201 -25.01 -16.49 -22.40
C SER A 201 -23.92 -17.55 -22.63
N PHE A 202 -22.67 -17.22 -22.30
CA PHE A 202 -21.56 -18.16 -22.38
C PHE A 202 -21.74 -19.34 -21.43
N CYS A 203 -22.03 -19.09 -20.16
CA CYS A 203 -22.27 -20.17 -19.18
C CYS A 203 -23.45 -21.05 -19.56
N ALA A 204 -24.56 -20.48 -20.05
CA ALA A 204 -25.74 -21.23 -20.50
C ALA A 204 -25.40 -22.15 -21.68
N THR A 205 -24.66 -21.63 -22.67
CA THR A 205 -24.20 -22.41 -23.83
C THR A 205 -23.27 -23.55 -23.42
N VAL A 206 -22.30 -23.28 -22.53
CA VAL A 206 -21.38 -24.31 -22.03
C VAL A 206 -22.14 -25.39 -21.24
N SER A 207 -23.18 -25.02 -20.48
CA SER A 207 -24.02 -25.98 -19.75
C SER A 207 -24.81 -26.93 -20.66
N MET A 208 -25.04 -26.59 -21.93
CA MET A 208 -25.67 -27.51 -22.91
C MET A 208 -24.78 -28.72 -23.22
N PHE A 209 -23.47 -28.63 -22.99
CA PHE A 209 -22.54 -29.76 -23.10
C PHE A 209 -22.50 -30.62 -21.83
N ASP A 210 -23.25 -30.27 -20.78
CA ASP A 210 -23.38 -31.06 -19.55
C ASP A 210 -24.50 -32.13 -19.66
N VAL A 211 -24.56 -32.84 -20.79
CA VAL A 211 -25.45 -33.99 -21.03
C VAL A 211 -24.64 -35.24 -21.43
N PRO A 212 -25.09 -36.47 -21.09
CA PRO A 212 -24.39 -37.69 -21.49
C PRO A 212 -24.21 -37.80 -23.01
N GLY A 213 -22.96 -37.98 -23.47
CA GLY A 213 -22.63 -38.15 -24.89
C GLY A 213 -22.27 -36.86 -25.64
N ALA A 214 -22.55 -35.67 -25.09
CA ALA A 214 -22.10 -34.40 -25.67
C ALA A 214 -20.59 -34.21 -25.46
N LYS A 215 -19.88 -33.77 -26.51
CA LYS A 215 -18.44 -33.45 -26.45
C LYS A 215 -18.26 -31.94 -26.39
N ILE A 216 -17.52 -31.47 -25.39
CA ILE A 216 -17.02 -30.08 -25.38
C ILE A 216 -16.05 -29.94 -26.58
N PRO A 217 -16.16 -28.86 -27.38
CA PRO A 217 -15.25 -28.59 -28.48
C PRO A 217 -13.78 -28.69 -28.05
N GLY A 218 -13.05 -29.58 -28.73
CA GLY A 218 -11.64 -29.85 -28.47
C GLY A 218 -10.78 -29.10 -29.48
N SER A 219 -9.70 -28.49 -29.00
CA SER A 219 -8.81 -27.74 -29.89
C SER A 219 -8.20 -28.64 -30.95
N SER A 220 -8.40 -28.29 -32.22
CA SER A 220 -7.81 -28.97 -33.38
C SER A 220 -6.27 -28.97 -33.35
N HIS A 221 -5.67 -28.06 -32.57
CA HIS A 221 -4.23 -27.89 -32.42
C HIS A 221 -3.65 -28.53 -31.14
N ARG A 222 -4.51 -28.99 -30.20
CA ARG A 222 -4.08 -29.56 -28.91
C ARG A 222 -5.01 -30.70 -28.49
N HIS A 223 -4.54 -31.93 -28.65
CA HIS A 223 -5.28 -33.12 -28.24
C HIS A 223 -5.58 -33.09 -26.73
N GLY A 224 -6.86 -33.19 -26.36
CA GLY A 224 -7.31 -33.12 -24.96
C GLY A 224 -7.48 -31.71 -24.37
N ALA A 225 -7.24 -30.64 -25.14
CA ALA A 225 -7.48 -29.27 -24.70
C ALA A 225 -8.82 -28.73 -25.21
N ILE A 226 -9.44 -27.84 -24.45
CA ILE A 226 -10.72 -27.19 -24.81
C ILE A 226 -10.47 -26.07 -25.83
N ASP A 227 -11.29 -26.00 -26.88
CA ASP A 227 -11.28 -24.90 -27.86
C ASP A 227 -12.11 -23.71 -27.35
N TRP A 228 -11.42 -22.75 -26.75
CA TRP A 228 -12.05 -21.55 -26.19
C TRP A 228 -12.57 -20.58 -27.25
N GLY A 229 -12.02 -20.61 -28.47
CA GLY A 229 -12.49 -19.80 -29.59
C GLY A 229 -13.83 -20.32 -30.10
N GLU A 230 -13.91 -21.62 -30.32
CA GLU A 230 -15.12 -22.31 -30.77
C GLU A 230 -16.25 -22.21 -29.72
N LEU A 231 -15.94 -22.35 -28.43
CA LEU A 231 -16.93 -22.14 -27.36
C LEU A 231 -17.46 -20.71 -27.30
N ALA A 232 -16.64 -19.71 -27.60
CA ALA A 232 -17.06 -18.32 -27.64
C ALA A 232 -17.98 -18.04 -28.84
N GLU A 233 -17.64 -18.59 -30.00
CA GLU A 233 -18.47 -18.52 -31.21
C GLU A 233 -19.82 -19.21 -31.03
N LEU A 234 -19.84 -20.41 -30.46
CA LEU A 234 -21.08 -21.14 -30.16
C LEU A 234 -21.99 -20.40 -29.18
N ALA A 235 -21.39 -19.64 -28.25
CA ALA A 235 -22.11 -18.81 -27.29
C ALA A 235 -22.52 -17.44 -27.84
N GLY A 236 -22.13 -17.10 -29.07
CA GLY A 236 -22.36 -15.79 -29.69
C GLY A 236 -21.67 -14.64 -28.97
N VAL A 237 -20.53 -14.89 -28.30
CA VAL A 237 -19.78 -13.88 -27.53
C VAL A 237 -18.36 -13.72 -28.05
N ALA A 238 -17.75 -12.56 -27.80
CA ALA A 238 -16.35 -12.34 -28.13
C ALA A 238 -15.43 -13.32 -27.35
N SER A 239 -14.36 -13.79 -27.98
CA SER A 239 -13.37 -14.70 -27.37
C SER A 239 -12.77 -14.19 -26.06
N SER A 240 -12.67 -12.86 -25.90
CA SER A 240 -12.25 -12.22 -24.63
C SER A 240 -13.20 -12.46 -23.45
N VAL A 241 -14.47 -12.83 -23.70
CA VAL A 241 -15.46 -13.19 -22.66
C VAL A 241 -15.22 -14.62 -22.16
N ALA A 242 -14.85 -15.55 -23.05
CA ALA A 242 -14.50 -16.92 -22.68
C ALA A 242 -13.25 -16.99 -21.78
N ASP A 243 -12.35 -16.01 -21.92
CA ASP A 243 -11.16 -15.86 -21.10
C ASP A 243 -11.41 -15.31 -19.68
N LEU A 244 -12.64 -14.89 -19.38
CA LEU A 244 -12.97 -14.38 -18.05
C LEU A 244 -12.93 -15.48 -16.99
N PRO A 245 -12.48 -15.18 -15.75
CA PRO A 245 -12.34 -16.17 -14.70
C PRO A 245 -13.62 -16.95 -14.37
N GLN A 246 -14.78 -16.29 -14.44
CA GLN A 246 -16.08 -16.94 -14.21
C GLN A 246 -16.39 -17.98 -15.29
N CYS A 247 -16.24 -17.60 -16.56
CA CYS A 247 -16.45 -18.46 -17.72
C CYS A 247 -15.49 -19.67 -17.72
N ARG A 248 -14.20 -19.44 -17.42
CA ARG A 248 -13.20 -20.50 -17.31
C ARG A 248 -13.50 -21.47 -16.16
N ARG A 249 -14.00 -20.98 -15.01
CA ARG A 249 -14.40 -21.84 -13.89
C ARG A 249 -15.58 -22.75 -14.29
N THR A 250 -16.61 -22.21 -14.93
CA THR A 250 -17.78 -23.00 -15.36
C THR A 250 -17.38 -24.14 -16.30
N VAL A 251 -16.60 -23.84 -17.34
CA VAL A 251 -16.06 -24.84 -18.28
C VAL A 251 -15.20 -25.88 -17.56
N THR A 252 -14.36 -25.44 -16.61
CA THR A 252 -13.49 -26.35 -15.83
C THR A 252 -14.29 -27.27 -14.92
N GLU A 253 -15.39 -26.80 -14.32
CA GLU A 253 -16.24 -27.63 -13.46
C GLU A 253 -17.02 -28.68 -14.25
N ILE A 254 -17.51 -28.35 -15.43
CA ILE A 254 -18.20 -29.30 -16.32
C ILE A 254 -17.19 -30.32 -16.85
N ALA A 255 -16.00 -29.87 -17.30
CA ALA A 255 -14.93 -30.76 -17.73
C ALA A 255 -14.46 -31.72 -16.62
N LYS A 256 -14.30 -31.24 -15.36
CA LYS A 256 -13.97 -32.09 -14.20
C LYS A 256 -15.04 -33.12 -13.89
N ARG A 257 -16.33 -32.74 -13.92
CA ARG A 257 -17.46 -33.67 -13.73
C ARG A 257 -17.50 -34.76 -14.80
N ARG A 258 -16.97 -34.47 -15.99
CA ARG A 258 -16.90 -35.39 -17.14
C ARG A 258 -15.58 -36.15 -17.26
N GLY A 259 -14.64 -35.97 -16.32
CA GLY A 259 -13.33 -36.61 -16.37
C GLY A 259 -12.42 -36.10 -17.49
N ILE A 260 -12.71 -34.91 -18.04
CA ILE A 260 -11.89 -34.26 -19.07
C ILE A 260 -10.77 -33.47 -18.37
N ALA A 261 -9.51 -33.76 -18.73
CA ALA A 261 -8.35 -33.08 -18.18
C ALA A 261 -8.34 -31.59 -18.60
N VAL A 262 -8.27 -30.67 -17.64
CA VAL A 262 -8.19 -29.23 -17.89
C VAL A 262 -6.84 -28.69 -17.42
N PRO A 263 -5.92 -28.35 -18.33
CA PRO A 263 -4.62 -27.79 -17.92
C PRO A 263 -4.79 -26.35 -17.41
N GLY A 264 -4.23 -26.00 -16.23
CA GLY A 264 -3.98 -24.58 -15.91
C GLY A 264 -4.06 -24.05 -14.47
N HIS A 265 -4.01 -24.85 -13.39
CA HIS A 265 -3.96 -24.27 -12.03
C HIS A 265 -2.83 -24.85 -11.16
N ASN A 266 -1.89 -23.95 -10.83
CA ASN A 266 -0.86 -24.03 -9.78
C ASN A 266 0.28 -25.04 -9.95
N TYR A 267 1.30 -24.72 -10.76
CA TYR A 267 2.59 -25.40 -10.60
C TYR A 267 3.74 -24.43 -10.91
N GLY A 268 4.79 -24.47 -10.10
CA GLY A 268 6.09 -23.88 -10.43
C GLY A 268 6.69 -24.59 -11.65
N ALA A 269 7.93 -24.27 -12.00
CA ALA A 269 8.63 -24.87 -13.15
C ALA A 269 9.02 -26.35 -12.94
N ASP A 270 8.41 -27.02 -11.98
CA ASP A 270 8.69 -28.40 -11.59
C ASP A 270 8.28 -29.40 -12.69
N LEU A 271 7.40 -29.00 -13.62
CA LEU A 271 6.94 -29.79 -14.76
C LEU A 271 7.50 -29.24 -16.09
N LEU A 272 7.82 -30.15 -17.02
CA LEU A 272 8.35 -29.83 -18.35
C LEU A 272 7.43 -28.91 -19.18
N ALA A 273 6.11 -29.02 -19.04
CA ALA A 273 5.13 -28.14 -19.67
C ALA A 273 5.30 -26.67 -19.25
N ASN A 274 5.59 -26.43 -17.96
CA ASN A 274 5.73 -25.08 -17.41
C ASN A 274 7.07 -24.49 -17.79
N LEU A 275 8.14 -25.30 -17.77
CA LEU A 275 9.45 -24.91 -18.28
C LEU A 275 9.36 -24.48 -19.76
N LEU A 276 8.54 -25.18 -20.57
CA LEU A 276 8.32 -24.83 -21.96
C LEU A 276 7.58 -23.48 -22.12
N ILE A 277 6.58 -23.19 -21.29
CA ILE A 277 5.87 -21.90 -21.31
C ILE A 277 6.82 -20.75 -20.92
N GLU A 278 7.62 -20.94 -19.88
CA GLU A 278 8.56 -19.94 -19.41
C GLU A 278 9.69 -19.70 -20.43
N LEU A 279 10.24 -20.78 -21.00
CA LEU A 279 11.21 -20.75 -22.10
C LEU A 279 10.69 -19.94 -23.28
N THR A 280 9.49 -20.28 -23.76
CA THR A 280 8.91 -19.65 -24.95
C THR A 280 8.60 -18.16 -24.71
N SER A 281 8.15 -17.80 -23.51
CA SER A 281 7.90 -16.41 -23.13
C SER A 281 9.18 -15.57 -23.04
N ARG A 282 10.24 -16.11 -22.42
CA ARG A 282 11.53 -15.41 -22.26
C ARG A 282 12.26 -15.24 -23.59
N GLU A 283 12.30 -16.28 -24.41
CA GLU A 283 12.99 -16.21 -25.70
C GLU A 283 12.21 -15.37 -26.71
N ARG A 284 10.87 -15.31 -26.65
CA ARG A 284 10.09 -14.35 -27.44
C ARG A 284 10.44 -12.91 -27.07
N ARG A 285 10.49 -12.62 -25.76
CA ARG A 285 10.86 -11.28 -25.25
C ARG A 285 12.28 -10.90 -25.65
N ARG A 286 13.23 -11.85 -25.58
CA ARG A 286 14.62 -11.65 -25.98
C ARG A 286 14.76 -11.41 -27.48
N ALA A 287 14.09 -12.20 -28.32
CA ALA A 287 14.08 -12.00 -29.76
C ALA A 287 13.50 -10.63 -30.14
N THR A 288 12.42 -10.21 -29.45
CA THR A 288 11.82 -8.88 -29.64
C THR A 288 12.78 -7.76 -29.25
N LEU A 289 13.46 -7.87 -28.11
CA LEU A 289 14.45 -6.88 -27.64
C LEU A 289 15.69 -6.82 -28.54
N ASN A 290 16.05 -7.94 -29.16
CA ASN A 290 17.18 -8.03 -30.10
C ASN A 290 16.81 -7.64 -31.54
N GLY A 291 15.57 -7.20 -31.78
CA GLY A 291 15.13 -6.77 -33.11
C GLY A 291 15.04 -7.91 -34.13
N ALA A 292 14.78 -9.13 -33.70
CA ALA A 292 14.55 -10.24 -34.62
C ALA A 292 13.35 -9.95 -35.53
N SER A 293 13.51 -10.20 -36.84
CA SER A 293 12.47 -10.01 -37.84
C SER A 293 11.24 -10.91 -37.62
N ASP A 294 11.46 -12.11 -37.05
CA ASP A 294 10.41 -13.04 -36.68
C ASP A 294 10.71 -13.69 -35.31
N PRO A 295 10.21 -13.08 -34.22
CA PRO A 295 10.33 -13.63 -32.88
C PRO A 295 9.66 -15.00 -32.71
N ASP A 296 8.65 -15.32 -33.51
CA ASP A 296 7.91 -16.58 -33.42
C ASP A 296 8.69 -17.74 -34.05
N GLN A 297 9.41 -17.48 -35.15
CA GLN A 297 10.35 -18.44 -35.72
C GLN A 297 11.50 -18.77 -34.74
N HIS A 298 12.02 -17.77 -34.01
CA HIS A 298 13.03 -17.99 -32.97
C HIS A 298 12.52 -18.87 -31.82
N VAL A 299 11.28 -18.64 -31.38
CA VAL A 299 10.62 -19.43 -30.34
C VAL A 299 10.31 -20.85 -30.81
N ALA A 300 9.86 -21.01 -32.06
CA ALA A 300 9.59 -22.31 -32.67
C ALA A 300 10.85 -23.19 -32.70
N ALA A 301 12.02 -22.62 -32.99
CA ALA A 301 13.29 -23.34 -32.97
C ALA A 301 13.68 -23.86 -31.56
N HIS A 302 13.41 -23.08 -30.50
CA HIS A 302 13.63 -23.51 -29.11
C HIS A 302 12.64 -24.59 -28.69
N ARG A 303 11.36 -24.46 -29.09
CA ARG A 303 10.32 -25.47 -28.85
C ARG A 303 10.65 -26.80 -29.54
N SER A 304 11.17 -26.75 -30.77
CA SER A 304 11.61 -27.95 -31.50
C SER A 304 12.77 -28.64 -30.79
N ALA A 305 13.78 -27.89 -30.33
CA ALA A 305 14.89 -28.45 -29.54
C ALA A 305 14.40 -29.08 -28.22
N PHE A 306 13.44 -28.43 -27.54
CA PHE A 306 12.81 -28.93 -26.32
C PHE A 306 12.09 -30.27 -26.56
N TYR A 307 11.25 -30.38 -27.58
CA TYR A 307 10.56 -31.65 -27.87
C TYR A 307 11.51 -32.77 -28.30
N LYS A 308 12.62 -32.46 -28.96
CA LYS A 308 13.63 -33.47 -29.29
C LYS A 308 14.35 -34.03 -28.08
N ILE A 309 14.66 -33.20 -27.08
CA ILE A 309 15.24 -33.72 -25.83
C ILE A 309 14.23 -34.53 -25.02
N LEU A 310 12.94 -34.18 -25.07
CA LEU A 310 11.86 -35.00 -24.50
C LEU A 310 11.80 -36.39 -25.16
N ALA A 311 11.74 -36.43 -26.49
CA ALA A 311 11.71 -37.68 -27.24
C ALA A 311 12.92 -38.57 -26.93
N GLN A 312 14.11 -37.98 -26.78
CA GLN A 312 15.32 -38.71 -26.44
C GLN A 312 15.36 -39.20 -24.98
N SER A 313 14.67 -38.52 -24.08
CA SER A 313 14.59 -38.85 -22.65
C SER A 313 13.52 -39.88 -22.29
N GLY A 314 12.54 -40.08 -23.18
CA GLY A 314 11.33 -40.86 -22.89
C GLY A 314 10.30 -40.10 -22.03
N CYS A 315 10.55 -38.83 -21.70
CA CYS A 315 9.66 -37.99 -20.92
C CYS A 315 8.63 -37.27 -21.81
N THR A 316 7.47 -37.00 -21.23
CA THR A 316 6.39 -36.17 -21.74
C THR A 316 6.45 -34.77 -21.11
N THR A 317 5.61 -33.85 -21.58
CA THR A 317 5.51 -32.52 -20.94
C THR A 317 4.92 -32.58 -19.52
N GLU A 318 4.39 -33.71 -19.10
CA GLU A 318 3.80 -33.93 -17.77
C GLU A 318 4.81 -34.46 -16.75
N ASP A 319 6.03 -34.79 -17.17
CA ASP A 319 7.07 -35.30 -16.28
C ASP A 319 7.85 -34.19 -15.57
N PRO A 320 8.50 -34.49 -14.43
CA PRO A 320 9.32 -33.52 -13.70
C PRO A 320 10.49 -33.01 -14.53
N ALA A 321 10.76 -31.70 -14.50
CA ALA A 321 11.86 -31.10 -15.24
C ALA A 321 13.23 -31.66 -14.85
N ALA A 322 13.39 -32.11 -13.59
CA ALA A 322 14.60 -32.74 -13.09
C ALA A 322 14.94 -34.08 -13.78
N GLU A 323 13.96 -34.79 -14.34
CA GLU A 323 14.18 -36.05 -15.07
C GLU A 323 14.98 -35.85 -16.37
N VAL A 324 14.94 -34.63 -16.94
CA VAL A 324 15.61 -34.29 -18.19
C VAL A 324 16.82 -33.38 -17.96
N PHE A 325 16.71 -32.46 -17.01
CA PHE A 325 17.68 -31.37 -16.80
C PHE A 325 18.54 -31.53 -15.54
N SER A 326 18.62 -32.71 -14.92
CA SER A 326 19.61 -32.97 -13.86
C SER A 326 21.04 -32.93 -14.39
N ASP A 327 21.99 -32.57 -13.53
CA ASP A 327 23.42 -32.46 -13.91
C ASP A 327 24.04 -33.80 -14.34
N GLU A 328 23.48 -34.91 -13.85
CA GLU A 328 23.92 -36.26 -14.22
C GLU A 328 23.38 -36.70 -15.60
N ARG A 329 22.12 -36.36 -15.93
CA ARG A 329 21.41 -36.93 -17.09
C ARG A 329 21.42 -36.03 -18.31
N PHE A 330 21.41 -34.70 -18.11
CA PHE A 330 21.37 -33.73 -19.21
C PHE A 330 22.55 -33.85 -20.19
N PRO A 331 23.82 -34.05 -19.77
CA PRO A 331 24.95 -34.15 -20.70
C PRO A 331 24.82 -35.31 -21.71
N ALA A 332 24.30 -36.46 -21.25
CA ALA A 332 24.07 -37.63 -22.08
C ALA A 332 22.94 -37.39 -23.09
N LEU A 333 21.80 -36.85 -22.62
CA LEU A 333 20.66 -36.51 -23.47
C LEU A 333 21.00 -35.45 -24.51
N ARG A 334 21.75 -34.42 -24.12
CA ARG A 334 22.25 -33.38 -25.04
C ARG A 334 23.13 -33.98 -26.13
N SER A 335 24.02 -34.90 -25.78
CA SER A 335 24.91 -35.57 -26.74
C SER A 335 24.13 -36.45 -27.72
N ALA A 336 23.12 -37.17 -27.25
CA ALA A 336 22.25 -37.98 -28.09
C ALA A 336 21.40 -37.11 -29.06
N VAL A 337 20.81 -36.01 -28.58
CA VAL A 337 20.08 -35.08 -29.46
C VAL A 337 21.01 -34.43 -30.48
N ARG A 338 22.24 -34.09 -30.09
CA ARG A 338 23.25 -33.56 -31.02
C ARG A 338 23.61 -34.58 -32.11
N ALA A 339 23.74 -35.86 -31.77
CA ALA A 339 24.04 -36.92 -32.72
C ALA A 339 22.91 -37.15 -33.75
N SER A 340 21.66 -36.77 -33.43
CA SER A 340 20.50 -36.92 -34.32
C SER A 340 20.45 -35.95 -35.52
N TYR A 341 21.48 -35.12 -35.73
CA TYR A 341 21.57 -34.19 -36.85
C TYR A 341 22.79 -34.50 -37.74
N ASP A 342 22.58 -34.48 -39.05
CA ASP A 342 23.62 -34.87 -40.02
C ASP A 342 24.64 -33.77 -40.31
N ASN A 343 24.24 -32.50 -40.22
CA ASN A 343 25.11 -31.36 -40.54
C ASN A 343 25.62 -30.61 -39.30
N ASP A 344 26.87 -30.17 -39.36
CA ASP A 344 27.55 -29.54 -38.22
C ASP A 344 27.01 -28.17 -37.83
N SER A 345 26.36 -27.44 -38.74
CA SER A 345 25.70 -26.18 -38.42
C SER A 345 24.47 -26.40 -37.54
N SER A 346 23.68 -27.44 -37.82
CA SER A 346 22.49 -27.82 -37.06
C SER A 346 22.86 -28.43 -35.72
N ARG A 347 23.95 -29.21 -35.66
CA ARG A 347 24.53 -29.69 -34.38
C ARG A 347 24.90 -28.54 -33.46
N ARG A 348 25.61 -27.53 -33.98
CA ARG A 348 25.97 -26.33 -33.19
C ARG A 348 24.74 -25.55 -32.74
N ASN A 349 23.79 -25.32 -33.63
CA ASN A 349 22.58 -24.57 -33.33
C ASN A 349 21.67 -25.28 -32.32
N VAL A 350 21.50 -26.61 -32.41
CA VAL A 350 20.69 -27.35 -31.45
C VAL A 350 21.38 -27.41 -30.09
N SER A 351 22.71 -27.60 -30.03
CA SER A 351 23.46 -27.57 -28.78
C SER A 351 23.33 -26.23 -28.06
N ALA A 352 23.49 -25.11 -28.76
CA ALA A 352 23.33 -23.78 -28.18
C ALA A 352 21.92 -23.54 -27.61
N ARG A 353 20.88 -24.07 -28.28
CA ARG A 353 19.50 -23.99 -27.80
C ARG A 353 19.26 -24.86 -26.58
N LEU A 354 19.78 -26.10 -26.57
CA LEU A 354 19.68 -26.98 -25.41
C LEU A 354 20.41 -26.40 -24.19
N ASP A 355 21.59 -25.82 -24.39
CA ASP A 355 22.34 -25.13 -23.34
C ASP A 355 21.57 -23.93 -22.79
N ARG A 356 20.90 -23.18 -23.68
CA ARG A 356 20.03 -22.08 -23.26
C ARG A 356 18.82 -22.55 -22.43
N ILE A 357 18.21 -23.67 -22.82
CA ILE A 357 17.09 -24.28 -22.09
C ILE A 357 17.56 -24.71 -20.69
N LYS A 358 18.71 -25.40 -20.59
CA LYS A 358 19.32 -25.81 -19.32
C LYS A 358 19.65 -24.59 -18.45
N ALA A 359 20.21 -23.53 -19.02
CA ALA A 359 20.50 -22.30 -18.29
C ALA A 359 19.22 -21.65 -17.71
N ILE A 360 18.12 -21.64 -18.47
CA ILE A 360 16.82 -21.14 -17.97
C ILE A 360 16.28 -22.04 -16.86
N TYR A 361 16.41 -23.36 -17.01
CA TYR A 361 16.05 -24.31 -15.95
C TYR A 361 16.89 -24.08 -14.69
N ASP A 362 18.21 -23.94 -14.82
CA ASP A 362 19.12 -23.69 -13.69
C ASP A 362 18.85 -22.35 -13.02
N GLU A 363 18.55 -21.30 -13.79
CA GLU A 363 18.13 -19.99 -13.26
C GLU A 363 16.82 -20.08 -12.46
N ILE A 364 15.87 -20.92 -12.90
CA ILE A 364 14.59 -21.11 -12.22
C ILE A 364 14.77 -22.01 -10.99
N SER A 365 15.53 -23.09 -11.13
CA SER A 365 15.89 -24.00 -10.03
C SER A 365 16.67 -23.24 -8.95
N ALA A 366 17.60 -22.36 -9.33
CA ALA A 366 18.32 -21.49 -8.40
C ALA A 366 17.43 -20.42 -7.72
N ARG A 367 16.22 -20.13 -8.26
CA ARG A 367 15.22 -19.29 -7.59
C ARG A 367 14.36 -20.08 -6.60
N VAL A 368 14.23 -21.38 -6.79
CA VAL A 368 13.57 -22.30 -5.86
C VAL A 368 14.65 -22.92 -4.98
N ASP A 369 15.10 -22.17 -3.98
CA ASP A 369 16.03 -22.70 -2.99
C ASP A 369 15.41 -23.95 -2.32
N PRO A 370 15.95 -25.17 -2.52
CA PRO A 370 15.42 -26.37 -1.86
C PRO A 370 15.47 -26.22 -0.34
N SER A 371 16.42 -25.44 0.19
CA SER A 371 16.53 -25.09 1.60
C SER A 371 15.49 -24.07 2.09
N ALA A 372 14.63 -23.55 1.21
CA ALA A 372 13.49 -22.69 1.55
C ALA A 372 12.14 -23.43 1.59
N SER A 373 12.09 -24.72 1.23
CA SER A 373 10.88 -25.55 1.34
C SER A 373 10.89 -26.39 2.62
N PHE A 374 9.71 -26.72 3.16
CA PHE A 374 9.62 -27.59 4.35
C PHE A 374 10.28 -28.96 4.11
N ALA A 375 9.97 -29.59 2.97
CA ALA A 375 10.52 -30.89 2.61
C ALA A 375 12.05 -30.85 2.45
N GLY A 376 12.57 -29.83 1.76
CA GLY A 376 14.01 -29.68 1.56
C GLY A 376 14.77 -29.31 2.83
N GLN A 377 14.22 -28.46 3.72
CA GLN A 377 14.82 -28.26 5.05
C GLN A 377 14.79 -29.52 5.90
N LEU A 378 13.67 -30.23 5.93
CA LEU A 378 13.55 -31.48 6.70
C LEU A 378 14.54 -32.53 6.21
N ALA A 379 14.66 -32.70 4.88
CA ALA A 379 15.64 -33.60 4.26
C ALA A 379 17.09 -33.19 4.58
N ALA A 380 17.41 -31.90 4.52
CA ALA A 380 18.74 -31.39 4.85
C ALA A 380 19.10 -31.61 6.33
N LEU A 381 18.15 -31.39 7.25
CA LEU A 381 18.32 -31.65 8.68
C LEU A 381 18.51 -33.13 8.99
N MET A 382 17.70 -33.99 8.35
CA MET A 382 17.87 -35.44 8.48
C MET A 382 19.25 -35.89 7.98
N LYS A 383 19.70 -35.36 6.84
CA LYS A 383 21.02 -35.64 6.29
C LYS A 383 22.15 -35.16 7.22
N SER A 384 22.03 -33.97 7.81
CA SER A 384 23.08 -33.40 8.67
C SER A 384 23.27 -34.17 9.99
N LYS A 385 22.25 -34.89 10.46
CA LYS A 385 22.30 -35.76 11.65
C LYS A 385 22.34 -37.26 11.33
N GLY A 386 22.42 -37.65 10.05
CA GLY A 386 22.41 -39.06 9.65
C GLY A 386 21.15 -39.83 10.04
N LEU A 387 19.99 -39.15 10.12
CA LEU A 387 18.74 -39.73 10.57
C LEU A 387 17.93 -40.34 9.43
N SER A 388 17.40 -41.55 9.65
CA SER A 388 16.39 -42.14 8.77
C SER A 388 15.00 -41.56 9.03
N CYS A 389 14.05 -41.71 8.09
CA CYS A 389 12.65 -41.34 8.31
C CYS A 389 12.05 -42.04 9.54
N GLN A 390 12.50 -43.26 9.84
CA GLN A 390 11.97 -44.08 10.94
C GLN A 390 12.49 -43.58 12.29
N SER A 391 13.79 -43.27 12.36
CA SER A 391 14.42 -42.69 13.53
C SER A 391 13.80 -41.32 13.86
N LEU A 392 13.60 -40.47 12.85
CA LEU A 392 12.96 -39.16 13.07
C LEU A 392 11.49 -39.30 13.48
N ALA A 393 10.76 -40.29 12.95
CA ALA A 393 9.36 -40.52 13.34
C ALA A 393 9.22 -40.93 14.82
N GLN A 394 10.15 -41.74 15.34
CA GLN A 394 10.20 -42.09 16.76
C GLN A 394 10.49 -40.86 17.63
N ILE A 395 11.49 -40.06 17.26
CA ILE A 395 11.84 -38.81 17.95
C ILE A 395 10.64 -37.84 17.96
N ALA A 396 9.97 -37.70 16.82
CA ALA A 396 8.86 -36.78 16.65
C ALA A 396 7.53 -37.34 17.21
N GLY A 397 7.46 -38.59 17.66
CA GLY A 397 6.24 -39.23 18.15
C GLY A 397 5.12 -39.29 17.11
N CYS A 398 5.43 -39.73 15.88
CA CYS A 398 4.45 -39.88 14.79
C CYS A 398 4.75 -41.13 13.94
N SER A 399 3.92 -41.41 12.93
CA SER A 399 4.13 -42.58 12.07
C SER A 399 5.26 -42.36 11.05
N TRP A 400 6.02 -43.41 10.74
CA TRP A 400 7.06 -43.39 9.71
C TRP A 400 6.55 -42.86 8.35
N GLY A 401 5.34 -43.28 7.96
CA GLY A 401 4.69 -42.83 6.73
C GLY A 401 4.47 -41.31 6.69
N THR A 402 4.23 -40.68 7.85
CA THR A 402 4.08 -39.22 7.97
C THR A 402 5.38 -38.50 7.60
N ILE A 403 6.51 -38.90 8.20
CA ILE A 403 7.82 -38.30 7.90
C ILE A 403 8.24 -38.59 6.45
N ARG A 404 8.05 -39.81 5.96
CA ARG A 404 8.36 -40.19 4.58
C ARG A 404 7.59 -39.33 3.58
N ASN A 405 6.29 -39.14 3.82
CA ASN A 405 5.45 -38.30 2.97
C ASN A 405 5.96 -36.84 2.97
N TRP A 406 6.29 -36.29 4.14
CA TRP A 406 6.82 -34.92 4.26
C TRP A 406 8.15 -34.68 3.54
N VAL A 407 9.09 -35.62 3.66
CA VAL A 407 10.38 -35.54 2.95
C VAL A 407 10.18 -35.62 1.44
N ALA A 408 9.17 -36.36 0.97
CA ALA A 408 8.79 -36.45 -0.43
C ALA A 408 7.98 -35.24 -0.96
N GLY A 409 7.88 -34.14 -0.21
CA GLY A 409 7.09 -32.96 -0.60
C GLY A 409 5.62 -33.02 -0.21
N GLY A 410 5.21 -34.04 0.54
CA GLY A 410 3.88 -34.18 1.11
C GLY A 410 3.54 -33.05 2.08
N LYS A 411 2.26 -32.65 2.08
CA LYS A 411 1.75 -31.53 2.87
C LYS A 411 1.66 -31.86 4.36
N VAL A 412 1.83 -30.84 5.20
CA VAL A 412 1.73 -30.94 6.67
C VAL A 412 0.35 -30.47 7.11
N GLY A 413 -0.34 -31.24 7.95
CA GLY A 413 -1.63 -30.84 8.52
C GLY A 413 -1.49 -30.00 9.80
N ILE A 414 -2.52 -29.24 10.17
CA ILE A 414 -2.54 -28.45 11.42
C ILE A 414 -2.35 -29.32 12.68
N ASN A 415 -2.91 -30.53 12.68
CA ASN A 415 -2.76 -31.49 13.78
C ASN A 415 -1.32 -32.00 13.94
N SER A 416 -0.48 -31.78 12.93
CA SER A 416 0.94 -32.15 12.93
C SER A 416 1.85 -31.04 13.45
N VAL A 417 1.34 -29.84 13.78
CA VAL A 417 2.14 -28.75 14.37
C VAL A 417 2.89 -29.20 15.63
N PRO A 418 2.30 -29.95 16.58
CA PRO A 418 3.05 -30.45 17.73
C PRO A 418 4.18 -31.42 17.35
N VAL A 419 3.99 -32.20 16.28
CA VAL A 419 5.01 -33.13 15.75
C VAL A 419 6.17 -32.34 15.15
N VAL A 420 5.88 -31.32 14.34
CA VAL A 420 6.90 -30.43 13.76
C VAL A 420 7.65 -29.65 14.84
N ALA A 421 6.98 -29.20 15.88
CA ALA A 421 7.63 -28.52 17.01
C ALA A 421 8.65 -29.42 17.74
N ARG A 422 8.34 -30.71 17.94
CA ARG A 422 9.30 -31.68 18.50
C ARG A 422 10.49 -31.92 17.57
N ILE A 423 10.26 -31.88 16.26
CA ILE A 423 11.36 -31.94 15.26
C ILE A 423 12.25 -30.69 15.40
N GLU A 424 11.68 -29.49 15.48
CA GLU A 424 12.43 -28.25 15.68
C GLU A 424 13.28 -28.30 16.95
N GLU A 425 12.69 -28.74 18.07
CA GLU A 425 13.36 -28.91 19.35
C GLU A 425 14.53 -29.89 19.26
N HIS A 426 14.33 -31.06 18.63
CA HIS A 426 15.38 -32.05 18.43
C HIS A 426 16.59 -31.51 17.65
N PHE A 427 16.33 -30.68 16.62
CA PHE A 427 17.38 -30.08 15.81
C PHE A 427 17.93 -28.76 16.37
N GLY A 428 17.45 -28.29 17.52
CA GLY A 428 17.87 -27.01 18.12
C GLY A 428 17.50 -25.80 17.27
N LEU A 429 16.41 -25.89 16.50
CA LEU A 429 15.94 -24.80 15.65
C LEU A 429 15.15 -23.77 16.48
N PRO A 430 15.16 -22.49 16.07
CA PRO A 430 14.22 -21.51 16.61
C PRO A 430 12.78 -22.03 16.49
N GLN A 431 12.01 -21.90 17.58
CA GLN A 431 10.63 -22.37 17.64
C GLN A 431 9.80 -21.74 16.51
N GLY A 432 9.08 -22.56 15.76
CA GLY A 432 8.22 -22.12 14.66
C GLY A 432 8.87 -22.09 13.29
N LYS A 433 10.19 -22.32 13.17
CA LYS A 433 10.94 -22.22 11.90
C LYS A 433 10.43 -23.18 10.83
N LEU A 434 10.31 -24.47 11.14
CA LEU A 434 9.75 -25.48 10.24
C LEU A 434 8.23 -25.35 10.14
N CYS A 435 7.55 -24.95 11.22
CA CYS A 435 6.10 -24.70 11.23
C CYS A 435 5.71 -23.61 10.22
N ALA A 436 6.51 -22.54 10.10
CA ALA A 436 6.32 -21.46 9.13
C ALA A 436 6.40 -21.96 7.69
N LEU A 437 7.31 -22.91 7.39
CA LEU A 437 7.45 -23.51 6.07
C LEU A 437 6.34 -24.51 5.75
N ALA A 438 5.96 -25.31 6.75
CA ALA A 438 4.90 -26.30 6.65
C ALA A 438 3.56 -25.65 6.24
N ARG A 439 3.29 -24.42 6.70
CA ARG A 439 2.08 -23.64 6.45
C ARG A 439 1.77 -23.34 5.00
N ARG A 440 2.80 -23.16 4.16
CA ARG A 440 2.61 -22.93 2.73
C ARG A 440 1.91 -24.10 2.02
N GLY A 441 1.88 -25.27 2.65
CA GLY A 441 1.24 -26.48 2.14
C GLY A 441 -0.02 -26.92 2.89
N TRP A 442 -0.57 -26.17 3.86
CA TRP A 442 -1.74 -26.63 4.62
C TRP A 442 -2.97 -26.75 3.69
N LEU A 443 -3.32 -27.98 3.30
CA LEU A 443 -4.64 -28.30 2.77
C LEU A 443 -5.50 -28.89 3.91
N PRO A 444 -6.83 -28.76 3.80
CA PRO A 444 -7.75 -29.33 4.76
C PRO A 444 -7.49 -30.83 4.88
N ALA A 445 -7.33 -31.34 6.09
CA ALA A 445 -7.41 -32.78 6.32
C ALA A 445 -8.83 -33.33 6.10
N SER A 446 -9.79 -32.49 5.70
CA SER A 446 -11.14 -32.91 5.34
C SER A 446 -11.70 -32.05 4.22
N SER A 447 -12.28 -32.72 3.23
CA SER A 447 -13.38 -32.21 2.40
C SER A 447 -14.64 -31.89 3.25
N GLY A 448 -14.47 -31.53 4.52
CA GLY A 448 -15.53 -31.36 5.49
C GLY A 448 -16.35 -30.09 5.23
N THR A 449 -17.63 -30.18 5.53
CA THR A 449 -18.54 -29.03 5.55
C THR A 449 -18.06 -28.04 6.61
N VAL A 450 -18.10 -26.74 6.32
CA VAL A 450 -17.78 -25.70 7.30
C VAL A 450 -18.80 -25.77 8.43
N THR A 451 -18.33 -25.91 9.67
CA THR A 451 -19.18 -25.97 10.86
C THR A 451 -19.99 -24.67 10.99
N SER A 452 -21.29 -24.75 11.28
CA SER A 452 -22.18 -23.57 11.41
C SER A 452 -21.64 -22.54 12.42
N TYR A 453 -21.09 -23.02 13.54
CA TYR A 453 -20.46 -22.19 14.57
C TYR A 453 -19.32 -21.29 14.03
N TRP A 454 -18.63 -21.67 12.95
CA TRP A 454 -17.60 -20.80 12.34
C TRP A 454 -18.15 -19.43 11.94
N TYR A 455 -19.40 -19.36 11.49
CA TYR A 455 -20.05 -18.11 11.09
C TYR A 455 -20.42 -17.23 12.29
N GLU A 456 -20.52 -17.80 13.50
CA GLU A 456 -20.70 -17.05 14.75
C GLU A 456 -19.39 -16.45 15.26
N VAL A 457 -18.23 -17.04 14.91
CA VAL A 457 -16.92 -16.49 15.26
C VAL A 457 -16.71 -15.15 14.57
N SER A 458 -16.39 -14.10 15.34
CA SER A 458 -16.19 -12.77 14.76
C SER A 458 -15.10 -12.75 13.70
N PHE A 459 -15.31 -11.96 12.63
CA PHE A 459 -14.36 -11.86 11.51
C PHE A 459 -12.93 -11.49 11.95
N SER A 460 -12.76 -10.74 13.05
CA SER A 460 -11.43 -10.45 13.61
C SER A 460 -10.72 -11.69 14.14
N ARG A 461 -11.44 -12.60 14.80
CA ARG A 461 -10.90 -13.86 15.33
C ARG A 461 -10.64 -14.85 14.20
N GLN A 462 -11.58 -14.96 13.24
CA GLN A 462 -11.42 -15.77 12.04
C GLN A 462 -10.11 -15.46 11.29
N ARG A 463 -9.67 -14.20 11.26
CA ARG A 463 -8.42 -13.78 10.59
C ARG A 463 -7.14 -14.05 11.36
N LEU A 464 -7.22 -14.48 12.62
CA LEU A 464 -6.09 -14.88 13.46
C LEU A 464 -5.99 -16.41 13.54
N LEU A 465 -7.09 -17.11 13.29
CA LEU A 465 -7.14 -18.55 13.19
C LEU A 465 -6.56 -19.03 11.86
N PRO A 466 -5.87 -20.18 11.85
CA PRO A 466 -5.62 -20.92 10.62
C PRO A 466 -6.91 -21.21 9.87
N ARG A 467 -6.83 -21.22 8.52
CA ARG A 467 -8.01 -21.42 7.67
C ARG A 467 -8.68 -22.78 7.90
N GLU A 468 -7.91 -23.76 8.37
CA GLU A 468 -8.31 -25.14 8.61
C GLU A 468 -9.21 -25.26 9.83
N VAL A 469 -9.15 -24.30 10.78
CA VAL A 469 -9.97 -24.30 12.00
C VAL A 469 -11.46 -24.32 11.66
N ARG A 470 -11.87 -23.72 10.54
CA ARG A 470 -13.28 -23.70 10.11
C ARG A 470 -13.89 -25.06 9.78
N TYR A 471 -13.06 -26.10 9.66
CA TYR A 471 -13.46 -27.48 9.37
C TYR A 471 -13.42 -28.37 10.62
N LEU A 472 -13.03 -27.83 11.78
CA LEU A 472 -13.02 -28.56 13.04
C LEU A 472 -14.42 -28.60 13.66
N SER A 473 -14.63 -29.51 14.61
CA SER A 473 -15.87 -29.55 15.39
C SER A 473 -16.06 -28.27 16.21
N GLU A 474 -17.29 -27.95 16.59
CA GLU A 474 -17.57 -26.75 17.39
C GLU A 474 -16.73 -26.65 18.68
N PRO A 475 -16.60 -27.71 19.51
CA PRO A 475 -15.74 -27.66 20.70
C PRO A 475 -14.28 -27.32 20.39
N GLU A 476 -13.74 -27.85 19.27
CA GLU A 476 -12.38 -27.58 18.83
C GLU A 476 -12.21 -26.14 18.32
N ILE A 477 -13.22 -25.60 17.61
CA ILE A 477 -13.24 -24.19 17.21
C ILE A 477 -13.25 -23.29 18.45
N ARG A 478 -14.09 -23.59 19.46
CA ARG A 478 -14.14 -22.84 20.72
C ARG A 478 -12.79 -22.87 21.45
N ALA A 479 -12.16 -24.04 21.54
CA ALA A 479 -10.83 -24.19 22.13
C ALA A 479 -9.74 -23.43 21.35
N ALA A 480 -9.82 -23.42 20.02
CA ALA A 480 -8.89 -22.68 19.18
C ALA A 480 -9.06 -21.16 19.34
N VAL A 481 -10.31 -20.66 19.36
CA VAL A 481 -10.63 -19.27 19.64
C VAL A 481 -10.10 -18.84 21.00
N ALA A 482 -10.33 -19.63 22.05
CA ALA A 482 -9.85 -19.34 23.40
C ALA A 482 -8.32 -19.17 23.45
N LYS A 483 -7.57 -20.01 22.72
CA LYS A 483 -6.10 -19.93 22.66
C LYS A 483 -5.57 -18.65 22.02
N ILE A 484 -6.32 -18.01 21.11
CA ILE A 484 -5.89 -16.77 20.43
C ILE A 484 -6.58 -15.52 20.98
N GLU A 485 -7.39 -15.64 22.03
CA GLU A 485 -8.24 -14.54 22.50
C GLU A 485 -7.39 -13.32 22.93
N HIS A 486 -6.24 -13.56 23.55
CA HIS A 486 -5.26 -12.52 23.93
C HIS A 486 -4.75 -11.68 22.74
N LEU A 487 -4.75 -12.23 21.51
CA LEU A 487 -4.36 -11.54 20.28
C LEU A 487 -5.52 -10.74 19.66
N ALA A 488 -6.76 -11.08 20.01
CA ALA A 488 -7.94 -10.38 19.54
C ALA A 488 -8.00 -8.99 20.18
N ARG A 489 -8.73 -8.05 19.53
CA ARG A 489 -8.89 -6.69 20.06
C ARG A 489 -9.37 -6.76 21.51
N ASP A 490 -10.45 -7.49 21.74
CA ASP A 490 -11.17 -7.54 23.01
C ASP A 490 -10.39 -8.26 24.11
N GLY A 491 -9.35 -9.03 23.75
CA GLY A 491 -8.50 -9.74 24.71
C GLY A 491 -7.60 -8.83 25.54
N THR A 492 -7.29 -7.61 25.07
CA THR A 492 -6.36 -6.70 25.77
C THR A 492 -7.05 -5.77 26.75
N ASP A 493 -6.41 -5.51 27.89
CA ASP A 493 -6.91 -4.58 28.91
C ASP A 493 -7.21 -3.18 28.34
N PHE A 494 -6.34 -2.66 27.47
CA PHE A 494 -6.58 -1.38 26.80
C PHE A 494 -7.86 -1.39 25.96
N ALA A 495 -8.11 -2.47 25.24
CA ALA A 495 -9.34 -2.58 24.47
C ALA A 495 -10.56 -2.83 25.34
N ARG A 496 -10.46 -3.61 26.43
CA ARG A 496 -11.54 -3.77 27.42
C ARG A 496 -11.95 -2.41 27.96
N ILE A 497 -10.98 -1.59 28.37
CA ILE A 497 -11.20 -0.19 28.80
C ILE A 497 -11.81 0.65 27.68
N SER A 498 -11.27 0.57 26.46
CA SER A 498 -11.79 1.33 25.32
C SER A 498 -13.18 0.90 24.87
N ASN A 499 -13.55 -0.36 25.07
CA ASN A 499 -14.86 -0.91 24.73
C ASN A 499 -15.86 -0.59 25.84
N ALA A 500 -15.46 -0.74 27.11
CA ALA A 500 -16.24 -0.31 28.27
C ALA A 500 -16.59 1.18 28.17
N GLY A 501 -15.61 2.05 27.94
CA GLY A 501 -15.87 3.48 27.74
C GLY A 501 -16.70 3.85 26.49
N ARG A 502 -17.01 2.88 25.62
CA ARG A 502 -17.96 3.05 24.49
C ARG A 502 -19.31 2.40 24.74
N SER A 503 -19.43 1.52 25.73
CA SER A 503 -20.69 0.84 26.02
C SER A 503 -21.65 1.79 26.72
N ASP A 504 -22.94 1.55 26.54
CA ASP A 504 -23.99 2.40 27.11
C ASP A 504 -23.96 2.40 28.65
N ALA A 505 -23.40 1.35 29.26
CA ALA A 505 -23.21 1.26 30.71
C ALA A 505 -22.30 2.38 31.26
N TYR A 506 -21.25 2.76 30.53
CA TYR A 506 -20.29 3.79 30.96
C TYR A 506 -20.45 5.10 30.17
N ARG A 507 -21.22 5.11 29.09
CA ARG A 507 -21.37 6.33 28.31
C ARG A 507 -22.26 7.33 29.02
N LEU A 508 -21.72 8.50 29.32
CA LEU A 508 -22.52 9.63 29.81
C LEU A 508 -23.61 9.98 28.78
N PRO A 509 -24.85 10.22 29.22
CA PRO A 509 -25.94 10.56 28.33
C PRO A 509 -25.63 11.85 27.54
N GLY A 510 -26.28 12.00 26.39
CA GLY A 510 -26.31 13.28 25.70
C GLY A 510 -27.09 14.30 26.53
N ALA A 511 -26.75 15.58 26.37
CA ALA A 511 -27.50 16.68 26.95
C ALA A 511 -27.67 17.77 25.89
N GLU A 512 -28.87 18.33 25.83
CA GLU A 512 -29.14 19.55 25.09
C GLU A 512 -28.72 20.74 25.98
N LEU A 513 -27.82 21.56 25.47
CA LEU A 513 -27.26 22.70 26.18
C LEU A 513 -27.81 23.99 25.56
N PRO A 514 -27.96 25.08 26.34
CA PRO A 514 -28.51 26.33 25.84
C PRO A 514 -27.59 26.96 24.77
N ASP A 515 -28.17 27.79 23.90
CA ASP A 515 -27.40 28.50 22.86
C ASP A 515 -26.29 29.36 23.45
N SER A 516 -26.52 29.95 24.64
CA SER A 516 -25.54 30.73 25.39
C SER A 516 -24.26 29.94 25.69
N TRP A 517 -24.36 28.65 26.03
CA TRP A 517 -23.21 27.77 26.22
C TRP A 517 -22.42 27.60 24.91
N HIS A 518 -23.12 27.38 23.80
CA HIS A 518 -22.49 27.20 22.49
C HIS A 518 -21.80 28.47 21.99
N GLU A 519 -22.33 29.64 22.31
CA GLU A 519 -21.72 30.94 22.03
C GLU A 519 -20.44 31.16 22.84
N GLU A 520 -20.49 30.93 24.16
CA GLU A 520 -19.31 31.01 25.03
C GLU A 520 -18.20 30.07 24.55
N LEU A 521 -18.56 28.82 24.22
CA LEU A 521 -17.62 27.85 23.70
C LEU A 521 -17.03 28.32 22.37
N ARG A 522 -17.85 28.83 21.45
CA ARG A 522 -17.37 29.35 20.16
C ARG A 522 -16.41 30.52 20.35
N ALA A 523 -16.70 31.43 21.27
CA ALA A 523 -15.83 32.56 21.62
C ALA A 523 -14.50 32.09 22.22
N TYR A 524 -14.51 31.10 23.12
CA TYR A 524 -13.28 30.51 23.65
C TYR A 524 -12.43 29.83 22.56
N PHE A 525 -13.07 29.09 21.66
CA PHE A 525 -12.38 28.45 20.55
C PHE A 525 -11.81 29.46 19.56
N HIS A 526 -12.51 30.56 19.30
CA HIS A 526 -11.98 31.70 18.57
C HIS A 526 -10.77 32.29 19.30
N TYR A 527 -10.87 32.51 20.62
CA TYR A 527 -9.76 32.95 21.45
C TYR A 527 -8.53 32.04 21.34
N LYS A 528 -8.69 30.72 21.26
CA LYS A 528 -7.58 29.77 21.14
C LYS A 528 -7.05 29.59 19.71
N THR A 529 -7.81 29.90 18.66
CA THR A 529 -7.42 29.60 17.27
C THR A 529 -7.10 30.82 16.41
N ALA A 530 -7.72 31.97 16.68
CA ALA A 530 -7.50 33.19 15.92
C ALA A 530 -6.04 33.65 16.00
N ARG A 531 -5.55 34.42 15.01
CA ARG A 531 -4.18 34.96 15.02
C ARG A 531 -4.06 36.17 15.95
N PHE A 532 -5.12 36.96 16.06
CA PHE A 532 -5.22 38.19 16.83
C PHE A 532 -6.59 38.24 17.50
N VAL A 533 -6.64 38.65 18.78
CA VAL A 533 -7.86 38.61 19.61
C VAL A 533 -8.01 39.84 20.51
N ALA A 534 -7.61 41.02 20.03
CA ALA A 534 -7.79 42.25 20.83
C ALA A 534 -9.28 42.47 21.17
N PRO A 535 -9.58 42.94 22.40
CA PRO A 535 -8.66 43.43 23.43
C PRO A 535 -8.02 42.35 24.33
N LEU A 536 -8.33 41.06 24.12
CA LEU A 536 -7.85 39.97 24.97
C LEU A 536 -6.34 39.72 24.84
N LYS A 537 -5.68 39.50 25.98
CA LYS A 537 -4.28 39.10 26.10
C LYS A 537 -4.15 37.58 25.95
N ARG A 538 -3.21 37.16 25.09
CA ARG A 538 -2.83 35.76 24.90
C ARG A 538 -1.40 35.66 24.39
N PRO A 539 -0.56 34.76 24.95
CA PRO A 539 0.79 34.56 24.44
C PRO A 539 0.76 33.85 23.08
N LYS A 540 1.79 34.06 22.24
CA LYS A 540 1.92 33.37 20.94
C LYS A 540 1.99 31.84 21.07
N SER A 541 2.45 31.32 22.20
CA SER A 541 2.46 29.89 22.55
C SER A 541 1.07 29.35 22.88
N GLY A 542 0.11 30.21 23.24
CA GLY A 542 -1.27 29.85 23.60
C GLY A 542 -2.19 29.62 22.40
N ILE A 543 -1.69 29.75 21.17
CA ILE A 543 -2.46 29.56 19.92
C ILE A 543 -2.50 28.08 19.54
N TRP A 544 -3.71 27.51 19.44
CA TRP A 544 -3.94 26.19 18.88
C TRP A 544 -3.91 26.27 17.36
N ARG A 545 -2.86 25.69 16.77
CA ARG A 545 -2.63 25.71 15.31
C ARG A 545 -3.12 24.46 14.61
N GLU A 546 -3.27 23.37 15.35
CA GLU A 546 -3.70 22.09 14.80
C GLU A 546 -5.20 21.89 15.08
N GLU A 547 -5.95 21.55 14.03
CA GLU A 547 -7.36 21.17 14.13
C GLU A 547 -7.57 19.99 15.10
N THR A 548 -6.65 19.03 15.09
CA THR A 548 -6.68 17.89 16.03
C THR A 548 -6.59 18.30 17.50
N THR A 549 -5.80 19.32 17.84
CA THR A 549 -5.75 19.85 19.21
C THR A 549 -7.09 20.45 19.61
N THR A 550 -7.70 21.17 18.67
CA THR A 550 -9.00 21.82 18.82
C THR A 550 -10.10 20.77 19.07
N GLU A 551 -10.16 19.71 18.28
CA GLU A 551 -11.12 18.61 18.46
C GLU A 551 -10.93 17.83 19.77
N ILE A 552 -9.69 17.59 20.18
CA ILE A 552 -9.40 16.93 21.46
C ILE A 552 -9.91 17.79 22.61
N LYS A 553 -9.59 19.08 22.61
CA LYS A 553 -10.02 20.01 23.65
C LYS A 553 -11.54 20.20 23.68
N ARG A 554 -12.19 20.16 22.52
CA ARG A 554 -13.67 20.18 22.43
C ARG A 554 -14.29 18.97 23.09
N ARG A 555 -13.79 17.77 22.79
CA ARG A 555 -14.25 16.52 23.41
C ARG A 555 -13.98 16.46 24.90
N GLU A 556 -12.89 17.06 25.37
CA GLU A 556 -12.59 17.18 26.80
C GLU A 556 -13.62 18.08 27.50
N ILE A 557 -13.87 19.29 26.99
CA ILE A 557 -14.87 20.21 27.56
C ILE A 557 -16.28 19.59 27.52
N ASP A 558 -16.66 18.99 26.40
CA ASP A 558 -17.95 18.30 26.24
C ASP A 558 -18.12 17.16 27.26
N LYS A 559 -17.08 16.38 27.53
CA LYS A 559 -17.15 15.32 28.55
C LYS A 559 -17.33 15.88 29.96
N ILE A 560 -16.63 16.96 30.31
CA ILE A 560 -16.79 17.61 31.62
C ILE A 560 -18.23 18.06 31.79
N VAL A 561 -18.78 18.81 30.83
CA VAL A 561 -20.13 19.37 30.97
C VAL A 561 -21.20 18.30 30.95
N ARG A 562 -21.06 17.27 30.11
CA ARG A 562 -21.94 16.09 30.16
C ARG A 562 -21.94 15.41 31.52
N PHE A 563 -20.78 15.29 32.18
CA PHE A 563 -20.72 14.76 33.53
C PHE A 563 -21.48 15.66 34.52
N LEU A 564 -21.32 16.99 34.41
CA LEU A 564 -21.99 17.92 35.31
C LEU A 564 -23.52 17.84 35.18
N VAL A 565 -24.06 17.71 33.97
CA VAL A 565 -25.52 17.71 33.74
C VAL A 565 -26.16 16.33 33.73
N ALA A 566 -25.38 15.25 33.56
CA ALA A 566 -25.92 13.89 33.50
C ALA A 566 -26.64 13.54 34.82
N PRO A 567 -27.75 12.79 34.78
CA PRO A 567 -28.53 12.46 35.96
C PRO A 567 -27.69 11.79 37.06
N CYS A 568 -28.01 12.12 38.30
CA CYS A 568 -27.47 11.48 39.48
C CYS A 568 -28.11 10.08 39.61
N SER A 569 -27.33 9.03 39.35
CA SER A 569 -27.72 7.61 39.47
C SER A 569 -26.65 6.78 40.20
N ASP A 570 -26.96 5.52 40.52
CA ASP A 570 -26.00 4.60 41.17
C ASP A 570 -25.02 3.93 40.18
N GLY A 571 -25.07 4.32 38.90
CA GLY A 571 -24.30 3.70 37.82
C GLY A 571 -22.94 4.35 37.50
N PRO A 572 -22.13 3.74 36.64
CA PRO A 572 -20.89 4.33 36.15
C PRO A 572 -21.10 5.49 35.17
N ASN A 573 -22.28 5.61 34.57
CA ASN A 573 -22.71 6.73 33.73
C ASN A 573 -23.42 7.86 34.51
N SER A 574 -23.35 7.84 35.84
CA SER A 574 -23.89 8.85 36.73
C SER A 574 -23.12 10.18 36.64
N GLY A 575 -23.85 11.29 36.63
CA GLY A 575 -23.32 12.65 36.68
C GLY A 575 -23.71 13.39 37.96
N LEU A 576 -23.58 14.73 37.93
CA LEU A 576 -23.98 15.58 39.06
C LEU A 576 -25.44 16.06 38.99
N GLY A 577 -26.14 15.84 37.88
CA GLY A 577 -27.55 16.22 37.73
C GLY A 577 -27.80 17.72 37.76
N LEU A 578 -26.82 18.56 37.39
CA LEU A 578 -27.03 19.99 37.27
C LEU A 578 -28.00 20.32 36.13
N ASP A 579 -28.80 21.37 36.32
CA ASP A 579 -29.74 21.85 35.31
C ASP A 579 -29.01 22.30 34.04
N ALA A 580 -29.19 21.55 32.95
CA ALA A 580 -28.53 21.81 31.68
C ALA A 580 -28.86 23.21 31.12
N SER A 581 -30.04 23.77 31.42
CA SER A 581 -30.44 25.11 30.96
C SER A 581 -29.58 26.23 31.55
N LYS A 582 -28.88 25.96 32.66
CA LYS A 582 -28.00 26.90 33.35
C LYS A 582 -26.52 26.72 33.01
N ALA A 583 -26.19 25.84 32.07
CA ALA A 583 -24.81 25.53 31.73
C ALA A 583 -24.05 26.78 31.24
N THR A 584 -22.92 27.06 31.89
CA THR A 584 -21.98 28.14 31.51
C THR A 584 -20.54 27.66 31.61
N MET A 585 -19.64 28.21 30.78
CA MET A 585 -18.22 27.89 30.77
C MET A 585 -17.54 28.11 32.12
N VAL A 586 -18.10 28.96 32.99
CA VAL A 586 -17.55 29.18 34.34
C VAL A 586 -17.59 27.92 35.19
N TRP A 587 -18.53 27.00 34.95
CA TRP A 587 -18.58 25.72 35.68
C TRP A 587 -17.29 24.90 35.53
N LEU A 588 -16.54 25.07 34.44
CA LEU A 588 -15.27 24.38 34.21
C LEU A 588 -14.17 24.78 35.20
N VAL A 589 -14.33 25.92 35.88
CA VAL A 589 -13.35 26.47 36.83
C VAL A 589 -13.94 26.60 38.24
N VAL A 590 -15.15 26.11 38.51
CA VAL A 590 -15.63 26.02 39.90
C VAL A 590 -14.88 24.87 40.60
N PRO A 591 -14.10 25.12 41.68
CA PRO A 591 -13.31 24.09 42.36
C PRO A 591 -14.09 22.83 42.69
N GLY A 592 -15.25 22.98 43.34
CA GLY A 592 -16.10 21.86 43.74
C GLY A 592 -16.57 21.00 42.56
N LEU A 593 -16.76 21.60 41.38
CA LEU A 593 -17.23 20.88 40.19
C LEU A 593 -16.11 20.13 39.48
N PHE A 594 -14.97 20.78 39.22
CA PHE A 594 -13.89 20.09 38.51
C PHE A 594 -13.24 19.01 39.39
N VAL A 595 -13.08 19.21 40.70
CA VAL A 595 -12.58 18.17 41.63
C VAL A 595 -13.43 16.90 41.50
N ARG A 596 -14.76 17.05 41.47
CA ARG A 596 -15.69 15.93 41.27
C ARG A 596 -15.58 15.29 39.90
N TYR A 597 -15.30 16.07 38.85
CA TYR A 597 -15.00 15.49 37.54
C TYR A 597 -13.71 14.66 37.56
N PHE A 598 -12.64 15.10 38.24
CA PHE A 598 -11.42 14.30 38.40
C PHE A 598 -11.69 13.00 39.16
N ALA A 599 -12.48 13.08 40.24
CA ALA A 599 -12.93 11.93 41.01
C ALA A 599 -13.71 10.93 40.16
N PHE A 600 -14.70 11.44 39.42
CA PHE A 600 -15.48 10.67 38.47
C PHE A 600 -14.56 9.98 37.47
N GLU A 601 -13.68 10.69 36.77
CA GLU A 601 -12.80 10.08 35.76
C GLU A 601 -11.85 9.02 36.34
N ALA A 602 -11.38 9.21 37.57
CA ALA A 602 -10.53 8.23 38.25
C ALA A 602 -11.31 6.92 38.50
N ALA A 603 -12.53 7.03 39.04
CA ALA A 603 -13.41 5.90 39.39
C ALA A 603 -14.26 5.36 38.22
N HIS A 604 -14.42 6.11 37.13
CA HIS A 604 -15.41 5.85 36.09
C HIS A 604 -15.30 4.45 35.48
N LEU A 605 -14.06 3.96 35.33
CA LEU A 605 -13.76 2.65 34.77
C LEU A 605 -13.17 1.69 35.82
N SER A 606 -13.30 1.97 37.12
CA SER A 606 -12.67 1.17 38.20
C SER A 606 -13.10 -0.29 38.17
N GLU A 607 -14.38 -0.54 37.88
CA GLU A 607 -15.02 -1.86 37.87
C GLU A 607 -14.76 -2.66 36.57
N VAL A 608 -14.02 -2.09 35.61
CA VAL A 608 -13.67 -2.83 34.39
C VAL A 608 -12.68 -3.95 34.74
N GLU A 609 -13.10 -5.19 34.51
CA GLU A 609 -12.27 -6.38 34.71
C GLU A 609 -11.11 -6.44 33.69
N LEU A 610 -9.90 -6.38 34.22
CA LEU A 610 -8.65 -6.52 33.48
C LEU A 610 -8.04 -7.90 33.74
N THR A 611 -6.93 -8.20 33.08
CA THR A 611 -6.27 -9.50 33.19
C THR A 611 -5.68 -9.75 34.59
N GLY A 612 -5.36 -8.68 35.34
CA GLY A 612 -4.87 -8.73 36.73
C GLY A 612 -5.92 -8.39 37.79
N GLY A 613 -7.21 -8.44 37.45
CA GLY A 613 -8.33 -8.02 38.31
C GLY A 613 -8.92 -6.68 37.88
N LYS A 614 -9.72 -6.06 38.75
CA LYS A 614 -10.37 -4.78 38.47
C LYS A 614 -9.35 -3.67 38.21
N ARG A 615 -9.68 -2.74 37.31
CA ARG A 615 -8.83 -1.59 36.97
C ARG A 615 -8.47 -0.76 38.21
N GLY A 616 -9.41 -0.61 39.15
CA GLY A 616 -9.29 0.32 40.26
C GLY A 616 -9.36 1.79 39.84
N GLU A 617 -9.31 2.67 40.82
CA GLU A 617 -9.23 4.12 40.60
C GLU A 617 -7.85 4.49 40.06
N LEU A 618 -7.80 5.38 39.08
CA LEU A 618 -6.53 5.77 38.46
C LEU A 618 -6.56 7.19 37.92
N PHE A 619 -5.65 8.03 38.42
CA PHE A 619 -5.33 9.32 37.83
C PHE A 619 -4.42 9.15 36.63
N SER A 620 -4.96 9.42 35.43
CA SER A 620 -4.24 9.19 34.17
C SER A 620 -3.53 10.46 33.66
N SER A 621 -2.55 10.29 32.78
CA SER A 621 -1.89 11.41 32.08
C SER A 621 -2.85 12.29 31.26
N ARG A 622 -4.04 11.77 30.90
CA ARG A 622 -5.12 12.58 30.30
C ARG A 622 -5.66 13.59 31.31
N LEU A 623 -5.88 13.18 32.56
CA LEU A 623 -6.37 14.06 33.62
C LEU A 623 -5.36 15.18 33.91
N ARG A 624 -4.06 14.89 33.92
CA ARG A 624 -3.02 15.93 33.95
C ARG A 624 -3.22 16.98 32.84
N GLY A 625 -3.55 16.53 31.62
CA GLY A 625 -3.85 17.41 30.49
C GLY A 625 -5.12 18.28 30.66
N VAL A 626 -6.11 17.80 31.41
CA VAL A 626 -7.30 18.57 31.80
C VAL A 626 -6.94 19.59 32.89
N ALA A 627 -6.16 19.20 33.90
CA ALA A 627 -5.74 20.09 34.98
C ALA A 627 -4.93 21.29 34.44
N HIS A 628 -3.97 21.03 33.53
CA HIS A 628 -3.26 22.12 32.84
C HIS A 628 -4.16 23.01 31.98
N HIS A 629 -5.25 22.46 31.42
CA HIS A 629 -6.19 23.25 30.65
C HIS A 629 -6.99 24.18 31.56
N ILE A 630 -7.45 23.70 32.72
CA ILE A 630 -8.09 24.54 33.74
C ILE A 630 -7.11 25.65 34.18
N LYS A 631 -5.84 25.33 34.48
CA LYS A 631 -4.79 26.34 34.76
C LYS A 631 -4.58 27.35 33.64
N SER A 632 -4.79 26.95 32.38
CA SER A 632 -4.74 27.85 31.23
C SER A 632 -5.98 28.74 31.11
N LEU A 633 -7.15 28.30 31.58
CA LEU A 633 -8.37 29.10 31.60
C LEU A 633 -8.32 30.17 32.70
N THR A 634 -7.64 29.86 33.81
CA THR A 634 -7.50 30.70 35.02
C THR A 634 -6.14 31.40 35.14
N HIS A 635 -5.39 31.54 34.04
CA HIS A 635 -4.13 32.27 34.09
C HIS A 635 -4.37 33.75 34.49
N PRO A 636 -3.60 34.35 35.43
CA PRO A 636 -3.90 35.68 35.98
C PRO A 636 -4.03 36.79 34.93
N GLU A 637 -3.17 36.77 33.91
CA GLU A 637 -3.21 37.79 32.85
C GLU A 637 -3.85 37.34 31.54
N THR A 638 -3.74 36.05 31.21
CA THR A 638 -4.05 35.52 29.87
C THR A 638 -5.08 34.40 29.91
N GLY A 639 -5.65 34.11 31.06
CA GLY A 639 -6.74 33.15 31.18
C GLY A 639 -7.94 33.68 30.42
N TYR A 640 -8.63 32.83 29.67
CA TYR A 640 -9.86 33.25 28.99
C TYR A 640 -10.88 33.69 30.05
N LEU A 641 -11.17 32.83 31.02
CA LEU A 641 -12.18 33.14 32.04
C LEU A 641 -11.73 34.30 32.95
N THR A 642 -10.43 34.44 33.23
CA THR A 642 -9.91 35.62 33.95
C THR A 642 -10.24 36.96 33.28
N GLN A 643 -10.36 36.98 31.95
CA GLN A 643 -10.59 38.18 31.15
C GLN A 643 -12.07 38.44 30.82
N HIS A 644 -12.97 37.59 31.31
CA HIS A 644 -14.42 37.67 31.08
C HIS A 644 -15.20 37.76 32.41
N PRO A 645 -15.06 38.87 33.17
CA PRO A 645 -15.74 39.04 34.46
C PRO A 645 -17.27 39.11 34.35
N GLU A 646 -17.81 39.46 33.18
CA GLU A 646 -19.25 39.48 32.92
C GLU A 646 -19.92 38.11 33.08
N LEU A 647 -19.14 37.02 33.03
CA LEU A 647 -19.65 35.67 33.27
C LEU A 647 -20.00 35.41 34.74
N ALA A 648 -19.55 36.26 35.68
CA ALA A 648 -19.93 36.17 37.09
C ALA A 648 -21.45 36.32 37.29
N GLU A 649 -22.12 37.11 36.44
CA GLU A 649 -23.57 37.30 36.53
C GLU A 649 -24.39 36.04 36.23
N LYS A 650 -23.78 35.07 35.54
CA LYS A 650 -24.40 33.78 35.21
C LYS A 650 -24.23 32.74 36.30
N LEU A 651 -23.47 33.05 37.37
CA LEU A 651 -23.31 32.14 38.50
C LEU A 651 -24.50 32.24 39.44
N GLU A 652 -25.00 31.07 39.81
CA GLU A 652 -26.02 30.88 40.82
C GLU A 652 -25.53 29.85 41.83
N PRO A 653 -25.95 29.92 43.10
CA PRO A 653 -25.59 28.91 44.08
C PRO A 653 -26.02 27.52 43.63
N LEU A 654 -25.14 26.54 43.79
CA LEU A 654 -25.40 25.14 43.45
C LEU A 654 -25.45 24.34 44.75
N ALA A 655 -26.67 24.00 45.17
CA ALA A 655 -26.88 23.14 46.34
C ALA A 655 -26.27 21.74 46.13
N GLN A 656 -25.96 21.05 47.23
CA GLN A 656 -25.50 19.66 47.15
C GLN A 656 -26.58 18.77 46.54
N THR A 657 -26.19 17.93 45.59
CA THR A 657 -26.97 16.78 45.13
C THR A 657 -26.62 15.54 45.94
N ALA A 658 -27.57 14.64 46.19
CA ALA A 658 -27.41 13.44 47.02
C ALA A 658 -26.18 12.56 46.69
N SER A 659 -25.63 12.62 45.48
CA SER A 659 -24.36 11.96 45.07
C SER A 659 -23.08 12.55 45.71
N ALA A 660 -23.17 13.51 46.63
CA ALA A 660 -22.01 14.13 47.27
C ALA A 660 -21.15 13.13 48.06
N GLU A 661 -21.75 12.11 48.67
CA GLU A 661 -21.10 11.10 49.51
C GLU A 661 -20.15 10.18 48.73
N ARG A 662 -20.48 9.82 47.48
CA ARG A 662 -19.65 8.97 46.60
C ARG A 662 -18.26 9.55 46.35
N PHE A 663 -18.11 10.86 46.47
CA PHE A 663 -16.84 11.56 46.22
C PHE A 663 -16.26 12.20 47.49
N SER A 664 -16.75 11.78 48.67
CA SER A 664 -16.37 12.32 49.98
C SER A 664 -14.86 12.25 50.26
N GLY A 665 -14.19 11.17 49.84
CA GLY A 665 -12.75 10.97 50.03
C GLY A 665 -11.85 12.01 49.35
N LEU A 666 -12.36 12.75 48.35
CA LEU A 666 -11.63 13.78 47.61
C LEU A 666 -12.05 15.21 47.98
N LEU A 667 -13.04 15.38 48.87
CA LEU A 667 -13.42 16.71 49.38
C LEU A 667 -12.36 17.30 50.32
N ALA A 668 -11.41 16.48 50.81
CA ALA A 668 -10.25 16.92 51.59
C ALA A 668 -9.41 17.99 50.86
N PHE A 669 -9.35 17.95 49.52
CA PHE A 669 -8.62 18.93 48.71
C PHE A 669 -9.25 20.33 48.68
N SER A 670 -10.53 20.44 49.07
CA SER A 670 -11.24 21.73 49.05
C SER A 670 -11.26 22.43 50.41
N GLY A 671 -10.78 21.77 51.49
CA GLY A 671 -10.95 22.25 52.88
C GLY A 671 -12.41 22.42 53.34
N ARG A 672 -13.38 22.14 52.45
CA ARG A 672 -14.82 22.37 52.64
C ARG A 672 -15.57 21.05 52.55
N SER A 673 -15.37 20.20 53.56
CA SER A 673 -16.14 18.98 53.73
C SER A 673 -17.57 19.34 54.16
N GLY A 674 -18.53 19.35 53.25
CA GLY A 674 -19.97 19.45 53.60
C GLY A 674 -20.72 20.73 53.22
N GLY A 675 -20.17 21.59 52.35
CA GLY A 675 -20.86 22.79 51.82
C GLY A 675 -21.52 22.60 50.43
N PRO A 676 -22.31 23.56 49.93
CA PRO A 676 -22.84 23.58 48.56
C PRO A 676 -21.72 23.44 47.51
N LEU A 677 -22.02 22.89 46.33
CA LEU A 677 -21.06 22.72 45.23
C LEU A 677 -20.50 24.06 44.73
N LEU A 678 -21.31 25.11 44.86
CA LEU A 678 -20.95 26.52 44.72
C LEU A 678 -21.80 27.30 45.73
N SER A 679 -21.16 27.92 46.73
CA SER A 679 -21.90 28.62 47.80
C SER A 679 -22.40 29.99 47.35
N GLN A 680 -23.36 30.55 48.09
CA GLN A 680 -23.75 31.95 47.89
C GLN A 680 -22.55 32.89 48.12
N GLU A 681 -21.69 32.60 49.10
CA GLU A 681 -20.47 33.37 49.34
C GLU A 681 -19.51 33.34 48.14
N ASP A 682 -19.40 32.19 47.46
CA ASP A 682 -18.56 32.05 46.27
C ASP A 682 -19.14 32.82 45.08
N VAL A 683 -20.47 32.84 44.93
CA VAL A 683 -21.18 33.64 43.92
C VAL A 683 -20.99 35.13 44.20
N ASP A 684 -21.19 35.55 45.45
CA ASP A 684 -21.01 36.94 45.88
C ASP A 684 -19.55 37.39 45.68
N LEU A 685 -18.59 36.52 46.00
CA LEU A 685 -17.18 36.75 45.73
C LEU A 685 -16.92 36.89 44.23
N ALA A 686 -17.45 36.00 43.38
CA ALA A 686 -17.25 36.07 41.94
C ALA A 686 -17.81 37.38 41.35
N LYS A 687 -18.96 37.85 41.84
CA LYS A 687 -19.58 39.11 41.41
C LYS A 687 -18.84 40.34 41.93
N ARG A 688 -18.36 40.30 43.18
CA ARG A 688 -17.62 41.42 43.81
C ARG A 688 -16.18 41.52 43.33
N ASP A 689 -15.48 40.40 43.26
CA ASP A 689 -14.07 40.28 42.90
C ASP A 689 -13.82 39.00 42.10
N TRP A 690 -14.08 39.11 40.80
CA TRP A 690 -13.85 38.03 39.84
C TRP A 690 -12.41 37.50 39.86
N ARG A 691 -11.41 38.36 40.09
CA ARG A 691 -10.01 37.94 40.09
C ARG A 691 -9.68 37.11 41.32
N ALA A 692 -10.20 37.47 42.48
CA ALA A 692 -10.06 36.65 43.69
C ALA A 692 -10.72 35.28 43.52
N PHE A 693 -11.93 35.23 42.96
CA PHE A 693 -12.59 33.95 42.66
C PHE A 693 -11.76 33.07 41.70
N ILE A 694 -11.23 33.65 40.62
CA ILE A 694 -10.37 32.93 39.66
C ILE A 694 -9.04 32.50 40.30
N ALA A 695 -8.48 33.27 41.23
CA ALA A 695 -7.27 32.91 41.95
C ALA A 695 -7.46 31.66 42.82
N ILE A 696 -8.58 31.57 43.54
CA ILE A 696 -8.96 30.36 44.31
C ILE A 696 -9.07 29.15 43.38
N SER A 697 -9.73 29.32 42.23
CA SER A 697 -9.85 28.26 41.24
C SER A 697 -8.50 27.78 40.69
N ARG A 698 -7.60 28.73 40.43
CA ARG A 698 -6.25 28.45 39.97
C ARG A 698 -5.46 27.67 41.00
N GLU A 699 -5.52 28.06 42.27
CA GLU A 699 -4.83 27.37 43.36
C GLU A 699 -5.29 25.92 43.48
N ALA A 700 -6.61 25.67 43.47
CA ALA A 700 -7.16 24.32 43.46
C ALA A 700 -6.71 23.50 42.24
N ALA A 701 -6.64 24.12 41.05
CA ALA A 701 -6.14 23.46 39.85
C ALA A 701 -4.62 23.16 39.92
N GLU A 702 -3.84 23.99 40.60
CA GLU A 702 -2.42 23.78 40.88
C GLU A 702 -2.21 22.59 41.84
N GLN A 703 -2.97 22.55 42.94
CA GLN A 703 -2.93 21.45 43.91
C GLN A 703 -3.29 20.10 43.25
N ILE A 704 -4.37 20.04 42.45
CA ILE A 704 -4.72 18.81 41.71
C ILE A 704 -3.63 18.44 40.70
N THR A 705 -3.03 19.42 40.02
CA THR A 705 -1.96 19.13 39.07
C THR A 705 -0.78 18.47 39.77
N GLN A 706 -0.36 19.02 40.92
CA GLN A 706 0.72 18.48 41.73
C GLN A 706 0.38 17.07 42.25
N PHE A 707 -0.81 16.90 42.83
CA PHE A 707 -1.29 15.59 43.29
C PHE A 707 -1.24 14.54 42.17
N ILE A 708 -1.78 14.87 40.99
CA ILE A 708 -1.72 13.98 39.84
C ILE A 708 -0.25 13.72 39.45
N GLU A 709 0.61 14.72 39.41
CA GLU A 709 2.02 14.52 39.01
C GLU A 709 2.83 13.66 39.99
N GLU A 710 2.52 13.72 41.28
CA GLU A 710 3.14 12.93 42.35
C GLU A 710 2.59 11.50 42.40
N ASP A 711 1.27 11.33 42.23
CA ASP A 711 0.56 10.06 42.37
C ASP A 711 0.43 9.29 41.05
N THR A 712 0.54 9.94 39.88
CA THR A 712 0.35 9.26 38.59
C THR A 712 1.35 8.12 38.49
N PRO A 713 0.91 6.85 38.51
CA PRO A 713 1.76 5.78 38.08
C PRO A 713 2.08 6.12 36.63
N THR A 714 3.36 6.29 36.30
CA THR A 714 3.84 6.32 34.91
C THR A 714 3.64 4.96 34.23
N VAL A 715 2.52 4.29 34.50
CA VAL A 715 2.21 2.94 34.06
C VAL A 715 0.99 3.03 33.19
N ARG A 716 1.26 2.95 31.89
CA ARG A 716 0.67 1.97 30.99
C ARG A 716 1.54 2.03 29.76
N ASP A 717 2.68 1.37 29.87
CA ASP A 717 3.60 1.27 28.76
C ASP A 717 2.86 0.51 27.66
N ALA A 718 2.39 1.24 26.65
CA ALA A 718 1.67 0.68 25.51
C ALA A 718 2.54 -0.36 24.77
N MET A 719 3.80 -0.49 25.18
CA MET A 719 4.82 -1.43 24.76
C MET A 719 4.89 -2.72 25.60
N LEU A 720 4.20 -2.86 26.74
CA LEU A 720 4.25 -4.10 27.55
C LEU A 720 3.90 -5.35 26.72
N GLY A 721 2.92 -5.22 25.83
CA GLY A 721 2.55 -6.30 24.90
C GLY A 721 3.62 -6.66 23.86
N ALA A 722 4.72 -5.91 23.80
CA ALA A 722 5.88 -6.12 22.95
C ALA A 722 7.21 -6.13 23.73
N ALA A 723 7.16 -6.17 25.07
CA ALA A 723 8.34 -6.06 25.93
C ALA A 723 9.40 -7.10 25.57
N SER A 724 9.01 -8.37 25.41
CA SER A 724 9.94 -9.46 25.04
C SER A 724 10.72 -9.20 23.75
N LEU A 725 10.10 -8.55 22.75
CA LEU A 725 10.76 -8.19 21.50
C LEU A 725 11.68 -6.98 21.68
N ILE A 726 11.22 -5.96 22.43
CA ILE A 726 12.01 -4.75 22.72
C ILE A 726 13.25 -5.07 23.56
N GLU A 727 13.12 -6.03 24.47
CA GLU A 727 14.13 -6.48 25.41
C GLU A 727 15.06 -7.55 24.86
N SER A 728 14.81 -8.03 23.64
CA SER A 728 15.68 -8.98 22.95
C SER A 728 17.04 -8.36 22.63
N GLU A 729 18.06 -9.20 22.38
CA GLU A 729 19.41 -8.72 22.09
C GLU A 729 19.46 -7.91 20.79
N GLU A 730 18.71 -8.33 19.76
CA GLU A 730 18.63 -7.65 18.47
C GLU A 730 17.18 -7.30 18.07
N PRO A 731 16.54 -6.32 18.73
CA PRO A 731 15.11 -6.03 18.55
C PRO A 731 14.71 -5.73 17.10
N VAL A 732 15.53 -4.96 16.38
CA VAL A 732 15.25 -4.59 14.99
C VAL A 732 15.43 -5.78 14.06
N ALA A 733 16.49 -6.57 14.22
CA ALA A 733 16.73 -7.76 13.38
C ALA A 733 15.64 -8.82 13.57
N ASN A 734 15.24 -9.07 14.83
CA ASN A 734 14.13 -9.94 15.17
C ASN A 734 12.82 -9.47 14.54
N TYR A 735 12.54 -8.16 14.61
CA TYR A 735 11.35 -7.58 13.99
C TYR A 735 11.36 -7.67 12.45
N LEU A 736 12.50 -7.39 11.81
CA LEU A 736 12.65 -7.50 10.36
C LEU A 736 12.47 -8.94 9.87
N SER A 737 12.98 -9.92 10.62
CA SER A 737 12.78 -11.35 10.32
C SER A 737 11.28 -11.72 10.28
N LEU A 738 10.49 -11.19 11.22
CA LEU A 738 9.04 -11.38 11.24
C LEU A 738 8.35 -10.69 10.05
N LEU A 739 8.85 -9.54 9.59
CA LEU A 739 8.32 -8.86 8.41
C LEU A 739 8.61 -9.63 7.12
N PHE A 740 9.81 -10.19 6.97
CA PHE A 740 10.14 -11.05 5.83
C PHE A 740 9.27 -12.31 5.81
N GLU A 741 9.05 -12.91 6.99
CA GLU A 741 8.12 -14.03 7.09
C GLU A 741 6.70 -13.63 6.70
N ALA A 742 6.22 -12.48 7.21
CA ALA A 742 4.90 -11.93 6.89
C ALA A 742 4.70 -11.68 5.40
N GLU A 743 5.71 -11.12 4.72
CA GLU A 743 5.71 -10.91 3.29
C GLU A 743 5.48 -12.22 2.53
N SER A 744 6.20 -13.28 2.90
CA SER A 744 6.03 -14.57 2.27
C SER A 744 4.63 -15.14 2.47
N ARG A 745 4.07 -15.06 3.69
CA ARG A 745 2.71 -15.55 4.00
C ARG A 745 1.62 -14.79 3.24
N VAL A 746 1.75 -13.47 3.11
CA VAL A 746 0.74 -12.61 2.47
C VAL A 746 0.60 -12.91 0.98
N ARG A 747 1.71 -13.20 0.31
CA ARG A 747 1.74 -13.45 -1.14
C ARG A 747 1.07 -14.77 -1.52
N ASP A 748 1.15 -15.78 -0.66
CA ASP A 748 0.59 -17.10 -0.93
C ASP A 748 -0.95 -17.14 -0.78
N GLU A 749 -1.51 -16.27 0.07
CA GLU A 749 -2.91 -16.39 0.49
C GLU A 749 -3.90 -15.47 -0.22
N ARG A 750 -3.43 -14.38 -0.86
CA ARG A 750 -4.31 -13.26 -1.23
C ARG A 750 -4.05 -12.72 -2.62
N SER A 751 -5.11 -12.16 -3.20
CA SER A 751 -5.06 -11.48 -4.49
C SER A 751 -5.83 -10.16 -4.47
N GLY A 752 -5.60 -9.32 -5.49
CA GLY A 752 -6.30 -8.06 -5.71
C GLY A 752 -6.17 -7.06 -4.54
N ARG A 753 -7.27 -6.39 -4.20
CA ARG A 753 -7.27 -5.33 -3.17
C ARG A 753 -6.86 -5.79 -1.77
N PHE A 754 -7.08 -7.06 -1.42
CA PHE A 754 -6.67 -7.58 -0.11
C PHE A 754 -5.15 -7.72 -0.03
N LEU A 755 -4.53 -8.30 -1.06
CA LEU A 755 -3.08 -8.35 -1.20
C LEU A 755 -2.48 -6.94 -1.16
N ALA A 756 -3.04 -6.00 -1.93
CA ALA A 756 -2.59 -4.61 -1.93
C ALA A 756 -2.60 -4.00 -0.52
N THR A 757 -3.63 -4.24 0.29
CA THR A 757 -3.69 -3.71 1.66
C THR A 757 -2.69 -4.34 2.63
N ASP A 758 -2.28 -5.59 2.42
CA ASP A 758 -1.26 -6.22 3.26
C ASP A 758 0.15 -5.82 2.82
N ILE A 759 0.44 -5.77 1.51
CA ILE A 759 1.70 -5.22 0.98
C ILE A 759 1.89 -3.78 1.46
N ARG A 760 0.83 -2.96 1.44
CA ARG A 760 0.83 -1.64 2.07
C ARG A 760 1.30 -1.70 3.52
N ASN A 761 0.75 -2.60 4.33
CA ASN A 761 1.10 -2.69 5.75
C ASN A 761 2.56 -3.12 5.95
N ILE A 762 3.06 -4.05 5.11
CA ILE A 762 4.46 -4.48 5.14
C ILE A 762 5.38 -3.30 4.79
N VAL A 763 5.10 -2.59 3.69
CA VAL A 763 5.86 -1.38 3.29
C VAL A 763 5.84 -0.32 4.37
N MET A 764 4.66 0.00 4.92
CA MET A 764 4.54 0.98 5.99
C MET A 764 5.31 0.56 7.25
N SER A 765 5.34 -0.72 7.60
CA SER A 765 6.13 -1.25 8.72
C SER A 765 7.64 -1.11 8.48
N HIS A 766 8.13 -1.48 7.29
CA HIS A 766 9.54 -1.27 6.92
C HIS A 766 9.92 0.20 6.90
N LEU A 767 9.12 1.07 6.26
CA LEU A 767 9.40 2.49 6.24
C LEU A 767 9.34 3.10 7.64
N SER A 768 8.43 2.65 8.50
CA SER A 768 8.33 3.16 9.87
C SER A 768 9.57 2.84 10.70
N ILE A 769 10.20 1.68 10.52
CA ILE A 769 11.45 1.34 11.22
C ILE A 769 12.66 2.04 10.57
N VAL A 770 12.73 2.09 9.24
CA VAL A 770 13.83 2.76 8.51
C VAL A 770 13.85 4.25 8.79
N THR A 771 12.72 4.94 8.72
CA THR A 771 12.64 6.39 8.93
C THR A 771 12.56 6.78 10.40
N GLY A 772 12.04 5.89 11.24
CA GLY A 772 11.67 6.22 12.62
C GLY A 772 10.49 7.21 12.71
N PHE A 773 9.74 7.45 11.61
CA PHE A 773 8.66 8.44 11.61
C PHE A 773 7.57 8.17 12.64
N ARG A 774 6.98 9.25 13.17
CA ARG A 774 5.70 9.13 13.89
C ARG A 774 4.61 8.70 12.91
N PRO A 775 3.55 7.99 13.37
CA PRO A 775 2.41 7.63 12.53
C PRO A 775 1.87 8.78 11.67
N LYS A 776 1.75 9.98 12.26
CA LYS A 776 1.29 11.20 11.56
C LYS A 776 2.21 11.60 10.40
N ASN A 777 3.52 11.45 10.52
CA ASN A 777 4.48 11.78 9.46
C ASN A 777 4.41 10.75 8.33
N LEU A 778 4.35 9.46 8.68
CA LEU A 778 4.30 8.37 7.70
C LEU A 778 3.02 8.41 6.83
N VAL A 779 1.84 8.57 7.43
CA VAL A 779 0.57 8.56 6.68
C VAL A 779 0.35 9.80 5.80
N ASN A 780 1.03 10.90 6.15
CA ASN A 780 0.92 12.17 5.43
C ASN A 780 1.98 12.35 4.33
N LEU A 781 2.87 11.37 4.12
CA LEU A 781 3.79 11.40 2.99
C LEU A 781 3.01 11.52 1.68
N LYS A 782 3.44 12.43 0.82
CA LYS A 782 2.88 12.60 -0.53
C LYS A 782 3.69 11.85 -1.57
N PHE A 783 3.01 11.13 -2.45
CA PHE A 783 3.62 10.46 -3.61
C PHE A 783 3.32 11.18 -4.93
N LYS A 784 2.17 11.87 -5.02
CA LYS A 784 1.76 12.69 -6.17
C LYS A 784 1.61 14.16 -5.76
N GLY A 785 1.39 15.03 -6.75
CA GLY A 785 1.19 16.47 -6.59
C GLY A 785 2.45 17.28 -6.88
N ASP A 786 2.37 18.60 -6.72
CA ASP A 786 3.46 19.53 -7.09
C ASP A 786 4.75 19.33 -6.29
N LYS A 787 4.63 18.76 -5.08
CA LYS A 787 5.75 18.51 -4.16
C LYS A 787 5.61 17.11 -3.55
N PRO A 788 5.97 16.06 -4.29
CA PRO A 788 6.02 14.71 -3.74
C PRO A 788 7.13 14.64 -2.67
N GLU A 789 6.85 13.92 -1.59
CA GLU A 789 7.77 13.75 -0.46
C GLU A 789 8.41 12.36 -0.43
N ILE A 790 7.85 11.41 -1.19
CA ILE A 790 8.48 10.13 -1.51
C ILE A 790 8.42 9.93 -3.01
N PHE A 791 9.57 9.72 -3.64
CA PHE A 791 9.69 9.62 -5.09
C PHE A 791 10.93 8.83 -5.49
N LYS A 792 11.01 8.45 -6.76
CA LYS A 792 12.17 7.74 -7.33
C LYS A 792 13.04 8.73 -8.10
N GLN A 793 14.34 8.78 -7.78
CA GLN A 793 15.34 9.61 -8.44
C GLN A 793 16.56 8.73 -8.77
N ASN A 794 16.99 8.74 -10.04
CA ASN A 794 18.13 7.94 -10.53
C ASN A 794 18.04 6.44 -10.16
N GLY A 795 16.82 5.87 -10.20
CA GLY A 795 16.60 4.47 -9.85
C GLY A 795 16.47 4.16 -8.35
N LEU A 796 16.75 5.13 -7.47
CA LEU A 796 16.67 4.98 -6.02
C LEU A 796 15.45 5.70 -5.44
N TRP A 797 14.90 5.18 -4.34
CA TRP A 797 13.81 5.86 -3.63
C TRP A 797 14.38 6.92 -2.68
N LYS A 798 13.78 8.10 -2.69
CA LYS A 798 14.12 9.21 -1.79
C LYS A 798 12.89 9.67 -1.02
N ILE A 799 13.14 10.08 0.22
CA ILE A 799 12.15 10.70 1.10
C ILE A 799 12.66 12.08 1.49
N CYS A 800 11.98 13.12 1.02
CA CYS A 800 12.30 14.51 1.32
C CYS A 800 11.09 15.17 2.01
N VAL A 801 11.20 15.47 3.31
CA VAL A 801 10.11 16.01 4.12
C VAL A 801 10.53 17.31 4.80
N CYS A 802 9.69 18.33 4.68
CA CYS A 802 9.98 19.61 5.30
C CYS A 802 10.14 19.49 6.83
N TYR A 803 11.22 20.02 7.40
CA TYR A 803 11.51 19.90 8.84
C TYR A 803 10.35 20.42 9.71
N ARG A 804 9.60 21.42 9.23
CA ARG A 804 8.45 22.01 9.96
C ARG A 804 7.32 21.03 10.22
N LYS A 805 7.24 19.92 9.48
CA LYS A 805 6.24 18.86 9.67
C LYS A 805 6.54 17.94 10.86
N PHE A 806 7.71 18.02 11.48
CA PHE A 806 8.08 17.16 12.61
C PHE A 806 7.81 17.84 13.96
N LYS A 807 7.01 17.24 14.85
CA LYS A 807 6.61 17.88 16.13
C LYS A 807 7.77 18.43 16.97
N ASN A 808 8.95 17.79 16.96
CA ASN A 808 10.11 18.17 17.77
C ASN A 808 11.21 18.87 16.96
N TRP A 809 10.91 19.41 15.77
CA TRP A 809 11.93 19.97 14.86
C TRP A 809 12.79 21.07 15.51
N LYS A 810 12.22 21.88 16.41
CA LYS A 810 12.94 22.96 17.10
C LYS A 810 14.05 22.46 18.00
N ASN A 811 13.86 21.31 18.63
CA ASN A 811 14.75 20.78 19.66
C ASN A 811 15.52 19.53 19.17
N CYS A 812 15.46 19.25 17.86
CA CYS A 812 16.17 18.14 17.25
C CYS A 812 17.38 18.69 16.48
N GLY A 813 18.59 18.20 16.81
CA GLY A 813 19.83 18.62 16.18
C GLY A 813 19.95 18.20 14.70
N LEU A 814 19.23 17.14 14.28
CA LEU A 814 19.22 16.64 12.90
C LEU A 814 18.95 17.74 11.87
N PHE A 815 18.06 18.68 12.21
CA PHE A 815 17.66 19.72 11.28
C PHE A 815 18.62 20.92 11.28
N GLY A 816 19.74 20.89 12.00
CA GLY A 816 20.68 22.02 12.08
C GLY A 816 20.26 23.11 13.06
N VAL A 817 20.95 24.25 13.05
CA VAL A 817 20.72 25.37 13.98
C VAL A 817 19.60 26.30 13.53
N VAL A 818 19.12 27.17 14.43
CA VAL A 818 18.14 28.21 14.09
C VAL A 818 18.71 29.10 12.97
N GLY A 819 17.93 29.34 11.91
CA GLY A 819 18.37 30.11 10.72
C GLY A 819 18.90 29.26 9.57
N HIS A 820 19.44 28.06 9.85
CA HIS A 820 20.03 27.16 8.85
C HIS A 820 19.41 25.76 8.91
N ARG A 821 18.07 25.71 9.01
CA ARG A 821 17.37 24.43 9.17
C ARG A 821 17.27 23.67 7.85
N LEU A 822 17.70 22.41 7.85
CA LEU A 822 17.61 21.50 6.70
C LEU A 822 16.37 20.63 6.78
N ASP A 823 15.81 20.29 5.62
CA ASP A 823 14.73 19.33 5.51
C ASP A 823 15.25 17.90 5.75
N TYR A 824 14.34 17.00 6.12
CA TYR A 824 14.67 15.58 6.20
C TYR A 824 14.92 15.06 4.79
N ASP A 825 16.09 14.50 4.52
CA ASP A 825 16.45 13.85 3.25
C ASP A 825 17.03 12.47 3.55
N LEU A 826 16.34 11.43 3.09
CA LEU A 826 16.80 10.05 3.18
C LEU A 826 16.76 9.41 1.80
N THR A 827 17.88 8.83 1.38
CA THR A 827 17.95 7.94 0.22
C THR A 827 17.89 6.49 0.71
N ILE A 828 16.94 5.72 0.17
CA ILE A 828 16.77 4.30 0.47
C ILE A 828 17.63 3.52 -0.51
N THR A 829 18.60 2.77 0.03
CA THR A 829 19.58 2.01 -0.76
C THR A 829 19.37 0.50 -0.68
N GLU A 830 18.53 0.04 0.26
CA GLU A 830 18.30 -1.38 0.51
C GLU A 830 17.58 -2.02 -0.69
N PRO A 831 18.18 -3.01 -1.37
CA PRO A 831 17.61 -3.58 -2.60
C PRO A 831 16.24 -4.23 -2.39
N PHE A 832 16.03 -4.91 -1.26
CA PHE A 832 14.75 -5.56 -0.95
C PHE A 832 13.63 -4.52 -0.77
N LEU A 833 13.91 -3.43 -0.06
CA LEU A 833 12.92 -2.38 0.21
C LEU A 833 12.62 -1.58 -1.04
N THR A 834 13.63 -1.32 -1.87
CA THR A 834 13.47 -0.68 -3.18
C THR A 834 12.50 -1.46 -4.07
N LYS A 835 12.65 -2.79 -4.14
CA LYS A 835 11.73 -3.67 -4.88
C LYS A 835 10.32 -3.63 -4.31
N LEU A 836 10.19 -3.67 -2.98
CA LEU A 836 8.89 -3.65 -2.32
C LEU A 836 8.17 -2.31 -2.50
N LEU A 837 8.91 -1.19 -2.51
CA LEU A 837 8.38 0.14 -2.81
C LEU A 837 7.95 0.26 -4.26
N ASP A 838 8.74 -0.24 -5.21
CA ASP A 838 8.35 -0.31 -6.62
C ASP A 838 7.04 -1.08 -6.80
N GLU A 839 6.93 -2.24 -6.16
CA GLU A 839 5.72 -3.06 -6.22
C GLU A 839 4.52 -2.34 -5.59
N TRP A 840 4.69 -1.73 -4.41
CA TRP A 840 3.63 -0.97 -3.79
C TRP A 840 3.16 0.19 -4.66
N PHE A 841 4.07 1.08 -5.08
CA PHE A 841 3.68 2.30 -5.78
C PHE A 841 3.21 2.07 -7.22
N PHE A 842 3.76 1.08 -7.93
CA PHE A 842 3.47 0.86 -9.34
C PHE A 842 2.51 -0.30 -9.62
N ILE A 843 2.31 -1.24 -8.69
CA ILE A 843 1.41 -2.39 -8.88
C ILE A 843 0.21 -2.33 -7.93
N HIS A 844 0.44 -2.20 -6.61
CA HIS A 844 -0.64 -2.38 -5.63
C HIS A 844 -1.41 -1.11 -5.28
N ARG A 845 -0.74 0.02 -5.12
CA ARG A 845 -1.36 1.32 -4.84
C ARG A 845 -2.37 1.71 -5.93
N PRO A 846 -2.10 1.53 -7.24
CA PRO A 846 -3.09 1.78 -8.30
C PRO A 846 -4.38 0.95 -8.18
N LEU A 847 -4.36 -0.22 -7.54
CA LEU A 847 -5.58 -1.03 -7.31
C LEU A 847 -6.52 -0.41 -6.26
N LEU A 848 -5.99 0.47 -5.41
CA LEU A 848 -6.72 1.16 -4.36
C LEU A 848 -7.03 2.61 -4.72
N ASP A 849 -6.21 3.24 -5.56
CA ASP A 849 -6.31 4.65 -5.95
C ASP A 849 -7.35 4.84 -7.06
N ASP A 850 -8.24 5.81 -6.89
CA ASP A 850 -9.18 6.28 -7.92
C ASP A 850 -8.58 7.41 -8.79
N GLY A 851 -7.32 7.77 -8.53
CA GLY A 851 -6.57 8.80 -9.25
C GLY A 851 -6.56 10.15 -8.53
N THR A 852 -7.35 10.32 -7.47
CA THR A 852 -7.55 11.62 -6.81
C THR A 852 -6.67 11.85 -5.58
N CYS A 853 -6.08 10.80 -5.00
CA CYS A 853 -5.38 10.92 -3.74
C CYS A 853 -3.85 11.10 -3.92
N GLU A 854 -3.30 12.18 -3.36
CA GLU A 854 -1.86 12.48 -3.41
C GLU A 854 -1.03 11.66 -2.40
N ASN A 855 -1.64 11.18 -1.32
CA ASN A 855 -0.95 10.49 -0.24
C ASN A 855 -0.31 9.17 -0.70
N ALA A 856 0.86 8.86 -0.15
CA ALA A 856 1.59 7.64 -0.42
C ALA A 856 0.83 6.37 0.00
N PHE A 857 0.06 6.46 1.09
CA PHE A 857 -0.64 5.32 1.68
C PHE A 857 -2.15 5.56 1.76
N LEU A 858 -2.91 4.59 1.23
CA LEU A 858 -4.36 4.65 1.07
C LEU A 858 -5.04 3.57 1.90
N THR A 859 -6.24 3.86 2.37
CA THR A 859 -7.16 2.88 2.92
C THR A 859 -7.64 1.91 1.83
N LYS A 860 -8.29 0.80 2.21
CA LYS A 860 -8.88 -0.14 1.24
C LYS A 860 -9.90 0.53 0.29
N ARG A 861 -10.47 1.67 0.71
CA ARG A 861 -11.46 2.46 -0.03
C ARG A 861 -10.83 3.60 -0.86
N GLY A 862 -9.50 3.65 -0.98
CA GLY A 862 -8.80 4.68 -1.76
C GLY A 862 -8.64 6.04 -1.07
N LYS A 863 -9.18 6.23 0.14
CA LYS A 863 -8.98 7.47 0.92
C LYS A 863 -7.61 7.50 1.59
N ALA A 864 -7.06 8.70 1.78
CA ALA A 864 -5.82 8.91 2.54
C ALA A 864 -5.89 8.26 3.93
N MET A 865 -4.80 7.62 4.35
CA MET A 865 -4.72 7.08 5.69
C MET A 865 -4.54 8.19 6.73
N THR A 866 -5.15 8.00 7.89
CA THR A 866 -4.88 8.78 9.12
C THR A 866 -4.09 7.94 10.11
N SER A 867 -3.50 8.58 11.14
CA SER A 867 -2.82 7.88 12.24
C SER A 867 -3.70 6.80 12.89
N LEU A 868 -5.01 7.06 13.02
CA LEU A 868 -5.96 6.10 13.56
C LEU A 868 -6.15 4.91 12.63
N THR A 869 -6.36 5.14 11.33
CA THR A 869 -6.50 4.03 10.37
C THR A 869 -5.23 3.20 10.24
N TRP A 870 -4.05 3.83 10.38
CA TRP A 870 -2.78 3.10 10.43
C TRP A 870 -2.66 2.30 11.72
N TYR A 871 -2.99 2.88 12.88
CA TYR A 871 -3.05 2.15 14.14
C TYR A 871 -3.93 0.90 14.03
N GLU A 872 -5.13 1.01 13.49
CA GLU A 872 -6.04 -0.13 13.35
C GLU A 872 -5.55 -1.18 12.34
N ALA A 873 -4.96 -0.73 11.22
CA ALA A 873 -4.40 -1.61 10.21
C ALA A 873 -3.19 -2.38 10.74
N PHE A 874 -2.23 -1.66 11.35
CA PHE A 874 -1.03 -2.23 11.94
C PHE A 874 -1.36 -3.15 13.10
N ARG A 875 -2.29 -2.79 13.99
CA ARG A 875 -2.70 -3.66 15.09
C ARG A 875 -3.20 -5.02 14.59
N LYS A 876 -4.03 -5.03 13.54
CA LYS A 876 -4.53 -6.27 12.91
C LYS A 876 -3.43 -7.04 12.17
N PHE A 877 -2.47 -6.32 11.58
CA PHE A 877 -1.31 -6.91 10.92
C PHE A 877 -0.34 -7.53 11.93
N GLY A 878 0.05 -6.77 12.95
CA GLY A 878 0.88 -7.18 14.07
C GLY A 878 0.34 -8.40 14.79
N ALA A 879 -0.95 -8.41 15.15
CA ALA A 879 -1.59 -9.58 15.78
C ALA A 879 -1.53 -10.85 14.90
N ARG A 880 -1.55 -10.72 13.57
CA ARG A 880 -1.49 -11.87 12.66
C ARG A 880 -0.07 -12.35 12.40
N HIS A 881 0.87 -11.43 12.30
CA HIS A 881 2.18 -11.73 11.70
C HIS A 881 3.35 -11.62 12.68
N ILE A 882 3.23 -10.78 13.70
CA ILE A 882 4.33 -10.42 14.61
C ILE A 882 4.10 -10.99 16.00
N ALA A 883 2.87 -10.90 16.52
CA ALA A 883 2.52 -11.43 17.82
C ALA A 883 2.53 -12.97 17.82
N TRP A 884 2.87 -13.55 18.97
CA TRP A 884 2.93 -15.00 19.15
C TRP A 884 1.56 -15.63 19.02
N ASN A 885 1.39 -16.49 18.02
CA ASN A 885 0.19 -17.28 17.86
C ASN A 885 0.43 -18.72 18.34
N PRO A 886 -0.17 -19.13 19.47
CA PRO A 886 0.12 -20.43 20.08
C PRO A 886 -0.45 -21.62 19.29
N LEU A 887 -1.48 -21.40 18.48
CA LEU A 887 -2.00 -22.45 17.59
C LEU A 887 -1.02 -22.82 16.49
N THR A 888 -0.23 -21.82 16.10
CA THR A 888 0.56 -21.91 14.88
C THR A 888 2.05 -21.94 15.15
N ARG A 889 2.43 -21.62 16.38
CA ARG A 889 3.82 -21.46 16.83
C ARG A 889 4.58 -20.46 15.96
N THR A 890 3.92 -19.41 15.47
CA THR A 890 4.54 -18.36 14.64
C THR A 890 4.41 -17.00 15.30
N GLY A 891 5.30 -16.07 14.97
CA GLY A 891 5.41 -14.78 15.65
C GLY A 891 6.49 -14.80 16.71
N PHE A 892 6.63 -13.71 17.46
CA PHE A 892 7.67 -13.58 18.48
C PHE A 892 7.13 -13.96 19.87
N PRO A 893 7.70 -14.97 20.56
CA PRO A 893 7.26 -15.39 21.90
C PRO A 893 7.16 -14.23 22.89
N GLY A 894 6.08 -14.19 23.66
CA GLY A 894 5.81 -13.11 24.63
C GLY A 894 5.22 -11.83 24.04
N VAL A 895 5.18 -11.67 22.70
CA VAL A 895 4.49 -10.56 22.07
C VAL A 895 3.02 -10.88 21.90
N VAL A 896 2.15 -10.05 22.46
CA VAL A 896 0.69 -10.22 22.44
C VAL A 896 0.04 -9.27 21.44
N LEU A 897 0.42 -8.00 21.48
CA LEU A 897 -0.15 -6.99 20.60
C LEU A 897 0.80 -5.81 20.43
N LEU A 898 0.82 -5.25 19.23
CA LEU A 898 1.65 -4.10 18.91
C LEU A 898 0.80 -2.91 18.44
N ASN A 899 1.30 -1.72 18.72
CA ASN A 899 0.85 -0.49 18.08
C ASN A 899 2.00 0.11 17.23
N PRO A 900 1.72 0.98 16.25
CA PRO A 900 2.74 1.50 15.35
C PRO A 900 3.89 2.24 16.00
N TYR A 901 3.71 2.72 17.24
CA TYR A 901 4.76 3.42 17.97
C TYR A 901 5.89 2.47 18.39
N VAL A 902 5.64 1.16 18.41
CA VAL A 902 6.65 0.13 18.71
C VAL A 902 7.87 0.26 17.81
N HIS A 903 7.73 0.63 16.53
CA HIS A 903 8.87 0.78 15.64
C HIS A 903 9.86 1.83 16.14
N ARG A 904 9.35 2.92 16.72
CA ARG A 904 10.21 3.97 17.28
C ARG A 904 10.95 3.47 18.52
N VAL A 905 10.28 2.68 19.35
CA VAL A 905 10.87 2.08 20.56
C VAL A 905 11.92 1.05 20.18
N LEU A 906 11.60 0.09 19.31
CA LEU A 906 12.54 -0.90 18.79
C LEU A 906 13.79 -0.24 18.22
N LYS A 907 13.62 0.79 17.38
CA LYS A 907 14.75 1.51 16.79
C LYS A 907 15.60 2.22 17.84
N ALA A 908 14.99 2.93 18.79
CA ALA A 908 15.75 3.62 19.84
C ALA A 908 16.48 2.63 20.74
N SER A 909 15.80 1.58 21.20
CA SER A 909 16.39 0.53 22.04
C SER A 909 17.54 -0.16 21.33
N ASP A 910 17.38 -0.51 20.06
CA ASP A 910 18.44 -1.15 19.26
C ASP A 910 19.64 -0.22 19.05
N ILE A 911 19.44 1.07 18.73
CA ILE A 911 20.55 2.03 18.62
C ILE A 911 21.27 2.20 19.97
N VAL A 912 20.53 2.39 21.07
CA VAL A 912 21.12 2.60 22.40
C VAL A 912 21.92 1.38 22.85
N ASN A 913 21.43 0.17 22.57
CA ASN A 913 22.08 -1.07 23.00
C ASN A 913 23.21 -1.50 22.06
N ASN A 914 22.97 -1.46 20.75
CA ASN A 914 23.77 -2.17 19.75
C ASN A 914 24.58 -1.26 18.81
N SER A 915 24.31 0.05 18.77
CA SER A 915 25.04 0.94 17.86
C SER A 915 26.53 1.03 18.22
N THR A 916 27.38 1.08 17.19
CA THR A 916 28.81 1.35 17.31
C THR A 916 29.13 2.85 17.35
N SER A 917 28.12 3.73 17.22
CA SER A 917 28.29 5.17 17.33
C SER A 917 28.79 5.57 18.72
N ASN A 918 29.70 6.56 18.75
CA ASN A 918 30.21 7.14 19.99
C ASN A 918 29.10 7.89 20.78
N ASP A 919 28.12 8.46 20.07
CA ASP A 919 26.97 9.13 20.68
C ASP A 919 25.66 8.47 20.25
N ARG A 920 25.37 7.34 20.89
CA ARG A 920 24.14 6.56 20.65
C ARG A 920 22.87 7.33 20.98
N VAL A 921 22.94 8.26 21.94
CA VAL A 921 21.78 9.07 22.35
C VAL A 921 21.44 10.07 21.25
N GLN A 922 22.43 10.77 20.72
CA GLN A 922 22.26 11.68 19.60
C GLN A 922 21.83 10.94 18.33
N GLU A 923 22.44 9.79 18.04
CA GLU A 923 22.03 8.95 16.91
C GLU A 923 20.56 8.54 17.04
N ALA A 924 20.14 8.03 18.21
CA ALA A 924 18.74 7.66 18.46
C ALA A 924 17.81 8.89 18.35
N ALA A 925 18.25 10.06 18.81
CA ALA A 925 17.51 11.30 18.72
C ALA A 925 17.29 11.71 17.25
N PHE A 926 18.32 11.61 16.40
CA PHE A 926 18.25 11.90 14.97
C PHE A 926 17.40 10.87 14.22
N ALA A 927 17.63 9.59 14.51
CA ALA A 927 16.88 8.47 13.94
C ALA A 927 15.37 8.56 14.24
N LEU A 928 14.99 9.22 15.34
CA LEU A 928 13.61 9.44 15.76
C LEU A 928 13.09 10.88 15.54
N GLN A 929 13.92 11.78 15.02
CA GLN A 929 13.63 13.21 14.82
C GLN A 929 13.10 13.87 16.11
N THR A 930 13.80 13.65 17.23
CA THR A 930 13.48 14.15 18.57
C THR A 930 14.69 14.76 19.27
N SER A 931 14.52 15.29 20.48
CA SER A 931 15.63 15.77 21.32
C SER A 931 16.30 14.62 22.09
N GLU A 932 17.57 14.81 22.44
CA GLU A 932 18.34 13.87 23.26
C GLU A 932 17.73 13.69 24.66
N ASP A 933 17.19 14.76 25.27
CA ASP A 933 16.50 14.68 26.56
C ASP A 933 15.34 13.68 26.53
N MET A 934 14.57 13.67 25.44
CA MET A 934 13.48 12.72 25.25
C MET A 934 14.01 11.28 25.12
N ILE A 935 15.21 11.10 24.56
CA ILE A 935 15.83 9.78 24.52
C ILE A 935 16.25 9.36 25.92
N ARG A 936 16.93 10.23 26.67
CA ARG A 936 17.39 9.96 28.04
C ARG A 936 16.23 9.62 28.98
N GLN A 937 15.13 10.38 28.90
CA GLN A 937 13.94 10.18 29.74
C GLN A 937 13.16 8.89 29.42
N HIS A 938 13.13 8.45 28.16
CA HIS A 938 12.24 7.35 27.74
C HIS A 938 12.94 6.06 27.32
N TYR A 939 14.21 6.13 26.92
CA TYR A 939 15.00 4.99 26.43
C TYR A 939 16.39 4.93 27.06
N GLY A 940 16.77 5.92 27.87
CA GLY A 940 18.11 6.10 28.45
C GLY A 940 18.41 5.26 29.68
N LEU A 941 17.48 4.40 30.12
CA LEU A 941 17.81 3.34 31.06
C LEU A 941 18.51 2.24 30.27
N LEU A 942 19.84 2.39 30.10
CA LEU A 942 20.70 1.20 30.11
C LEU A 942 20.21 0.33 31.26
N ARG A 943 19.97 -0.96 31.03
CA ARG A 943 19.81 -1.90 32.15
C ARG A 943 20.98 -1.62 33.09
N SER A 944 20.71 -1.29 34.35
CA SER A 944 21.74 -0.89 35.32
C SER A 944 22.92 -1.86 35.30
N GLU A 945 22.62 -3.15 35.12
CA GLU A 945 23.56 -4.23 34.92
C GLU A 945 24.44 -4.11 33.66
N THR A 946 23.88 -3.72 32.51
CA THR A 946 24.64 -3.46 31.27
C THR A 946 25.52 -2.22 31.39
N ALA A 947 25.05 -1.17 32.07
CA ALA A 947 25.87 0.02 32.35
C ALA A 947 27.06 -0.31 33.26
N LEU A 948 26.83 -1.08 34.32
CA LEU A 948 27.88 -1.55 35.23
C LEU A 948 28.86 -2.47 34.50
N ARG A 949 28.37 -3.37 33.65
CA ARG A 949 29.21 -4.28 32.85
C ARG A 949 30.03 -3.53 31.81
N SER A 950 29.46 -2.56 31.11
CA SER A 950 30.21 -1.70 30.16
C SER A 950 31.29 -0.87 30.88
N SER A 951 31.00 -0.37 32.09
CA SER A 951 31.99 0.31 32.92
C SER A 951 33.12 -0.65 33.32
N TYR A 952 32.78 -1.88 33.71
CA TYR A 952 33.74 -2.93 34.05
C TYR A 952 34.57 -3.39 32.83
N ASP A 953 33.98 -3.47 31.65
CA ASP A 953 34.66 -3.82 30.40
C ASP A 953 35.61 -2.71 29.95
N THR A 954 35.24 -1.44 30.18
CA THR A 954 36.11 -0.28 29.97
C THR A 954 37.34 -0.35 30.89
N TYR A 955 37.13 -0.63 32.18
CA TYR A 955 38.21 -0.85 33.14
C TYR A 955 39.09 -2.06 32.77
N SER A 956 38.47 -3.18 32.38
CA SER A 956 39.16 -4.40 31.91
C SER A 956 40.01 -4.13 30.66
N ARG A 957 39.49 -3.32 29.73
CA ARG A 957 40.22 -2.88 28.54
C ARG A 957 41.40 -1.98 28.91
N ALA A 958 41.20 -1.03 29.82
CA ALA A 958 42.27 -0.17 30.33
C ALA A 958 43.39 -0.99 31.01
N ILE A 959 43.04 -2.03 31.79
CA ILE A 959 44.01 -2.97 32.37
C ILE A 959 44.81 -3.71 31.29
N LYS A 960 44.16 -4.19 30.22
CA LYS A 960 44.83 -4.88 29.12
C LYS A 960 45.85 -3.98 28.42
N ILE A 961 45.46 -2.73 28.16
CA ILE A 961 46.33 -1.69 27.57
C ILE A 961 47.50 -1.36 28.52
N ALA A 962 47.22 -1.12 29.80
CA ALA A 962 48.23 -0.81 30.81
C ALA A 962 49.24 -1.96 31.04
N ARG A 963 48.82 -3.21 30.81
CA ARG A 963 49.67 -4.40 30.92
C ARG A 963 50.46 -4.73 29.65
N GLY A 964 50.46 -3.85 28.65
CA GLY A 964 51.24 -4.02 27.42
C GLY A 964 50.81 -5.20 26.55
N LYS A 965 49.63 -5.79 26.78
CA LYS A 965 49.05 -6.80 25.89
C LYS A 965 48.21 -6.07 24.86
N SER A 966 48.83 -5.66 23.74
CA SER A 966 48.06 -5.22 22.58
C SER A 966 47.18 -6.39 22.10
N THR A 967 45.89 -6.12 21.96
CA THR A 967 44.92 -7.01 21.28
C THR A 967 45.30 -7.23 19.83
#